data_AF-A0A9W5RBL2-F1
#
_entry.id   AF-A0A9W5RBL2-F1
#
_cell.length_a   1.000
_cell.length_b   1.000
_cell.length_c   1.000
_cell.angle_alpha   90.00
_cell.angle_beta   90.00
_cell.angle_gamma   90.00
#
_symmetry.space_group_name_H-M   'P 1'
#
loop_
_entity.id
_entity.type
_entity.pdbx_description
1 polymer ?
#
loop_
_entity_poly.entity_id
_entity_poly.type
_entity_poly.pdbx_seq_one_letter_code
_entity_poly.pdbx_strand_id
1 'polypeptide(L)'
;MNKDYYSIKEASKILGRSMTSIQNSIYSKQSKHKMNVEKINGRVFISKEELIKYKQFLQKRDNLVEIDCEYAMNKISNKTEQNNLFRETRTLFIKYSQAYFNKCTGSTVHKQDTIGQFINFHNKLQKNLSREIFEVDIEELNQLFLNEGLLTSKEKLLFTRFLSYVFNQKNMPLKNKLLAVQKSKHKEQEIYSASTFNQIYKHVQNIELHIEKSLNSRSYANMWVYVTLLCCDFIRGSDLVLNTPSLNLKELDIQEADFHSNNFKLNEHQVQIVIKTLYLSFRNKRASKTGELLTFLVPSNLEMPLAYALVLSERLRENKTCQLETFIAGKYRKIKTQGGMTHLKFFNEYKKFEGLRFSSLIMNRSLATYLYGSVTEGDAFDSELALTLAQNARSHKNEDTTKTYIQLMNKDGSIGRVAINIFRRGNFGWLYEQLLKFMYTDNYKTLNLEDRTTIIEEIKEHISLKETESIAAYVSNYLTPTIIEETDNDSVVEVMNAIYEKRLKVIHQVTRLNKQQLHELFSELSTHSMPSKIEHAQCLVFPNCAYPALMNCMYCEYVLPQNLILIQLNQELLRLLTSIQENDNENLLKRQSRFLLQCLLILSEANNTFGKSYVKAYVDVNQINGLLKRYAHKIYLPGVEYGN
;
A
#
# COMPACT_ATOMS: atom_id res chain seq x y z
N MET A 1 29.98 -28.86 -17.64
CA MET A 1 31.23 -28.29 -17.10
C MET A 1 32.36 -29.15 -17.66
N ASN A 2 33.07 -28.65 -18.67
CA ASN A 2 33.95 -29.45 -19.54
C ASN A 2 35.44 -29.10 -19.41
N LYS A 3 35.79 -28.14 -18.55
CA LYS A 3 37.16 -27.75 -18.21
C LYS A 3 37.48 -28.13 -16.76
N ASP A 4 38.76 -28.29 -16.46
CA ASP A 4 39.26 -28.55 -15.10
C ASP A 4 39.41 -27.27 -14.28
N TYR A 5 39.63 -26.13 -14.94
CA TYR A 5 39.74 -24.81 -14.33
C TYR A 5 38.85 -23.78 -15.02
N TYR A 6 38.26 -22.89 -14.23
CA TYR A 6 37.36 -21.82 -14.71
C TYR A 6 37.84 -20.46 -14.23
N SER A 7 37.83 -19.48 -15.14
CA SER A 7 38.02 -18.08 -14.76
C SER A 7 36.84 -17.57 -13.92
N ILE A 8 37.03 -16.47 -13.18
CA ILE A 8 35.96 -15.82 -12.41
C ILE A 8 34.74 -15.48 -13.30
N LYS A 9 34.98 -15.09 -14.56
CA LYS A 9 33.93 -14.77 -15.54
C LYS A 9 33.13 -16.01 -15.96
N GLU A 10 33.80 -17.14 -16.16
CA GLU A 10 33.13 -18.41 -16.50
C GLU A 10 32.39 -18.97 -15.28
N ALA A 11 32.99 -18.92 -14.09
CA ALA A 11 32.37 -19.29 -12.84
C ALA A 11 31.10 -18.46 -12.56
N SER A 12 31.13 -17.16 -12.87
CA SER A 12 29.98 -16.24 -12.79
C SER A 12 28.80 -16.73 -13.63
N LYS A 13 29.06 -17.14 -14.87
CA LYS A 13 28.03 -17.70 -15.75
C LYS A 13 27.52 -19.06 -15.25
N ILE A 14 28.40 -19.94 -14.80
CA ILE A 14 28.03 -21.30 -14.34
C ILE A 14 27.20 -21.27 -13.05
N LEU A 15 27.52 -20.35 -12.14
CA LEU A 15 26.84 -20.19 -10.86
C LEU A 15 25.63 -19.26 -10.94
N GLY A 16 25.43 -18.53 -12.06
CA GLY A 16 24.37 -17.54 -12.20
C GLY A 16 24.50 -16.39 -11.20
N ARG A 17 25.73 -15.95 -10.89
CA ARG A 17 26.02 -14.89 -9.90
C ARG A 17 26.97 -13.85 -10.49
N SER A 18 26.92 -12.61 -10.01
CA SER A 18 27.82 -11.55 -10.50
C SER A 18 29.29 -11.88 -10.20
N MET A 19 30.21 -11.39 -11.05
CA MET A 19 31.65 -11.56 -10.86
C MET A 19 32.12 -11.02 -9.51
N THR A 20 31.56 -9.88 -9.07
CA THR A 20 31.83 -9.28 -7.76
C THR A 20 31.44 -10.20 -6.60
N SER A 21 30.32 -10.92 -6.72
CA SER A 21 29.89 -11.88 -5.70
C SER A 21 30.88 -13.04 -5.56
N ILE A 22 31.46 -13.50 -6.67
CA ILE A 22 32.46 -14.59 -6.66
C ILE A 22 33.78 -14.08 -6.10
N GLN A 23 34.24 -12.90 -6.50
CA GLN A 23 35.44 -12.27 -5.93
C GLN A 23 35.32 -12.09 -4.41
N ASN A 24 34.17 -11.67 -3.90
CA ASN A 24 33.94 -11.57 -2.45
C ASN A 24 34.01 -12.94 -1.76
N SER A 25 33.62 -14.02 -2.43
CA SER A 25 33.67 -15.39 -1.89
C SER A 25 35.11 -15.94 -1.85
N ILE A 26 36.00 -15.38 -2.65
CA ILE A 26 37.44 -15.73 -2.71
C ILE A 26 38.24 -14.86 -1.72
N TYR A 27 38.01 -13.55 -1.71
CA TYR A 27 38.89 -12.58 -1.06
C TYR A 27 38.35 -11.98 0.25
N SER A 28 37.06 -12.11 0.57
CA SER A 28 36.52 -11.51 1.80
C SER A 28 36.99 -12.25 3.05
N LYS A 29 37.62 -11.52 3.97
CA LYS A 29 37.99 -12.01 5.32
C LYS A 29 36.76 -12.40 6.17
N GLN A 30 35.56 -11.92 5.82
CA GLN A 30 34.32 -12.19 6.55
C GLN A 30 33.49 -13.35 5.98
N SER A 31 33.90 -13.94 4.85
CA SER A 31 33.18 -15.11 4.30
C SER A 31 33.44 -16.34 5.15
N LYS A 32 32.37 -16.96 5.67
CA LYS A 32 32.46 -18.25 6.39
C LYS A 32 32.83 -19.42 5.48
N HIS A 33 32.76 -19.26 4.16
CA HIS A 33 33.20 -20.24 3.17
C HIS A 33 34.05 -19.55 2.11
N LYS A 34 35.36 -19.78 2.18
CA LYS A 34 36.31 -19.36 1.15
C LYS A 34 36.33 -20.41 0.05
N MET A 35 36.24 -19.96 -1.20
CA MET A 35 36.61 -20.82 -2.33
C MET A 35 38.12 -20.90 -2.41
N ASN A 36 38.64 -22.11 -2.54
CA ASN A 36 40.03 -22.29 -2.93
C ASN A 36 40.23 -21.89 -4.40
N VAL A 37 41.35 -21.22 -4.68
CA VAL A 37 41.70 -20.77 -6.01
C VAL A 37 43.14 -21.11 -6.33
N GLU A 38 43.40 -21.37 -7.61
CA GLU A 38 44.74 -21.63 -8.12
C GLU A 38 45.19 -20.47 -9.01
N LYS A 39 46.48 -20.15 -8.91
CA LYS A 39 47.13 -19.17 -9.79
C LYS A 39 47.82 -19.91 -10.93
N ILE A 40 47.29 -19.75 -12.13
CA ILE A 40 47.90 -20.29 -13.36
C ILE A 40 48.29 -19.08 -14.21
N ASN A 41 49.59 -18.94 -14.52
CA ASN A 41 50.15 -17.82 -15.31
C ASN A 41 49.73 -16.43 -14.80
N GLY A 42 49.77 -16.22 -13.47
CA GLY A 42 49.43 -14.95 -12.83
C GLY A 42 47.92 -14.63 -12.78
N ARG A 43 47.06 -15.49 -13.34
CA ARG A 43 45.60 -15.33 -13.32
C ARG A 43 44.96 -16.32 -12.36
N VAL A 44 43.85 -15.90 -11.75
CA VAL A 44 43.16 -16.67 -10.70
C VAL A 44 42.06 -17.52 -11.32
N PHE A 45 42.12 -18.83 -11.07
CA PHE A 45 41.18 -19.82 -11.54
C PHE A 45 40.57 -20.61 -10.37
N ILE A 46 39.37 -21.13 -10.59
CA ILE A 46 38.65 -21.99 -9.65
C ILE A 46 38.60 -23.39 -10.26
N SER A 47 39.03 -24.41 -9.52
CA SER A 47 38.97 -25.79 -9.99
C SER A 47 37.53 -26.27 -10.14
N LYS A 48 37.30 -27.23 -11.04
CA LYS A 48 35.99 -27.84 -11.27
C LYS A 48 35.36 -28.38 -9.98
N GLU A 49 36.15 -29.08 -9.17
CA GLU A 49 35.69 -29.67 -7.91
C GLU A 49 35.26 -28.62 -6.90
N GLU A 50 36.05 -27.56 -6.72
CA GLU A 50 35.72 -26.48 -5.79
C GLU A 50 34.50 -25.70 -6.27
N LEU A 51 34.36 -25.50 -7.58
CA LEU A 51 33.17 -24.87 -8.16
C LEU A 51 31.91 -25.73 -7.96
N ILE A 52 32.00 -27.06 -8.08
CA ILE A 52 30.89 -27.99 -7.80
C ILE A 52 30.53 -27.96 -6.32
N LYS A 53 31.52 -28.04 -5.42
CA LYS A 53 31.33 -27.97 -3.97
C LYS A 53 30.66 -26.67 -3.55
N TYR A 54 31.10 -25.55 -4.12
CA TYR A 54 30.47 -24.26 -3.86
C TYR A 54 29.07 -24.18 -4.46
N LYS A 55 28.85 -24.72 -5.66
CA LYS A 55 27.51 -24.80 -6.26
C LYS A 55 26.55 -25.61 -5.38
N GLN A 56 26.99 -26.74 -4.84
CA GLN A 56 26.19 -27.55 -3.91
C GLN A 56 25.95 -26.82 -2.58
N PHE A 57 26.94 -26.10 -2.06
CA PHE A 57 26.76 -25.23 -0.89
C PHE A 57 25.71 -24.16 -1.16
N LEU A 58 25.81 -23.45 -2.29
CA LEU A 58 24.83 -22.46 -2.70
C LEU A 58 23.44 -23.08 -2.82
N GLN A 59 23.32 -24.25 -3.46
CA GLN A 59 22.05 -24.98 -3.53
C GLN A 59 21.52 -25.33 -2.13
N LYS A 60 22.33 -25.85 -1.21
CA LYS A 60 21.89 -26.15 0.17
C LYS A 60 21.52 -24.90 0.98
N ARG A 61 22.24 -23.79 0.77
CA ARG A 61 22.03 -22.51 1.45
C ARG A 61 20.80 -21.77 0.93
N ASP A 62 20.61 -21.82 -0.38
CA ASP A 62 19.56 -21.12 -1.11
C ASP A 62 18.30 -21.99 -1.26
N ASN A 63 18.36 -23.30 -0.95
CA ASN A 63 17.19 -24.18 -0.83
C ASN A 63 16.25 -23.64 0.25
N LEU A 64 15.14 -23.08 -0.23
CA LEU A 64 14.08 -22.55 0.60
C LEU A 64 13.52 -23.65 1.49
N VAL A 65 13.39 -23.35 2.78
CA VAL A 65 12.68 -24.21 3.72
C VAL A 65 11.38 -23.54 4.05
N GLU A 66 10.27 -24.18 3.68
CA GLU A 66 8.99 -23.85 4.27
C GLU A 66 8.83 -24.60 5.59
N ILE A 67 8.24 -23.92 6.57
CA ILE A 67 7.97 -24.49 7.89
C ILE A 67 6.46 -24.55 8.04
N ASP A 68 5.92 -25.72 7.77
CA ASP A 68 4.56 -26.10 8.11
C ASP A 68 4.50 -26.71 9.51
N CYS A 69 3.29 -27.10 9.92
CA CYS A 69 3.11 -27.74 11.21
C CYS A 69 3.84 -29.09 11.28
N GLU A 70 3.85 -29.87 10.20
CA GLU A 70 4.48 -31.18 10.17
C GLU A 70 6.00 -31.10 10.42
N TYR A 71 6.68 -30.21 9.71
CA TYR A 71 8.10 -29.91 9.91
C TYR A 71 8.39 -29.48 11.34
N ALA A 72 7.57 -28.56 11.87
CA ALA A 72 7.72 -28.07 13.24
C ALA A 72 7.59 -29.20 14.26
N MET A 73 6.56 -30.04 14.11
CA MET A 73 6.27 -31.13 15.03
C MET A 73 7.30 -32.24 14.97
N ASN A 74 7.78 -32.61 13.78
CA ASN A 74 8.86 -33.58 13.62
C ASN A 74 10.12 -33.12 14.37
N LYS A 75 10.48 -31.85 14.19
CA LYS A 75 11.67 -31.28 14.82
C LYS A 75 11.55 -31.11 16.34
N ILE A 76 10.39 -30.70 16.85
CA ILE A 76 10.14 -30.61 18.30
C ILE A 76 10.19 -32.01 18.90
N SER A 77 9.39 -32.95 18.37
CA SER A 77 9.28 -34.31 18.90
C SER A 77 10.62 -35.04 18.99
N ASN A 78 11.50 -34.86 18.00
CA ASN A 78 12.81 -35.51 17.97
C ASN A 78 13.84 -34.86 18.92
N LYS A 79 13.68 -33.58 19.29
CA LYS A 79 14.69 -32.81 20.05
C LYS A 79 14.32 -32.54 21.51
N THR A 80 13.07 -32.78 21.88
CA THR A 80 12.61 -32.77 23.27
C THR A 80 12.86 -34.15 23.88
N GLU A 81 13.91 -34.26 24.69
CA GLU A 81 14.59 -35.49 25.18
C GLU A 81 13.66 -36.66 25.57
N GLN A 82 14.08 -37.90 25.24
CA GLN A 82 13.38 -39.16 25.48
C GLN A 82 13.57 -39.72 26.91
N ASN A 83 13.58 -38.87 27.94
CA ASN A 83 13.67 -39.38 29.31
C ASN A 83 12.25 -39.76 29.80
N ASN A 84 12.05 -41.03 30.16
CA ASN A 84 10.73 -41.63 30.45
C ASN A 84 10.02 -41.08 31.70
N LEU A 85 10.67 -40.22 32.49
CA LEU A 85 10.18 -39.76 33.81
C LEU A 85 8.87 -38.94 33.75
N PHE A 86 8.61 -38.16 32.69
CA PHE A 86 7.43 -37.27 32.59
C PHE A 86 6.72 -37.40 31.22
N ARG A 87 6.25 -38.61 30.93
CA ARG A 87 5.70 -38.98 29.61
C ARG A 87 4.41 -38.22 29.29
N GLU A 88 3.54 -38.01 30.26
CA GLU A 88 2.26 -37.34 30.02
C GLU A 88 2.44 -35.84 29.78
N THR A 89 3.30 -35.19 30.57
CA THR A 89 3.68 -33.78 30.38
C THR A 89 4.25 -33.57 28.97
N ARG A 90 5.11 -34.48 28.49
CA ARG A 90 5.62 -34.43 27.12
C ARG A 90 4.49 -34.58 26.10
N THR A 91 3.58 -35.55 26.27
CA THR A 91 2.44 -35.72 25.36
C THR A 91 1.56 -34.48 25.31
N LEU A 92 1.27 -33.86 26.45
CA LEU A 92 0.53 -32.59 26.53
C LEU A 92 1.30 -31.47 25.84
N PHE A 93 2.62 -31.39 26.01
CA PHE A 93 3.46 -30.39 25.37
C PHE A 93 3.48 -30.54 23.85
N ILE A 94 3.56 -31.77 23.33
CA ILE A 94 3.50 -32.04 21.88
C ILE A 94 2.12 -31.65 21.33
N LYS A 95 1.02 -32.01 22.00
CA LYS A 95 -0.33 -31.60 21.58
C LYS A 95 -0.52 -30.08 21.61
N TYR A 96 -0.02 -29.41 22.64
CA TYR A 96 -0.01 -27.95 22.74
C TYR A 96 0.80 -27.32 21.60
N SER A 97 1.99 -27.86 21.31
CA SER A 97 2.84 -27.41 20.20
C SER A 97 2.12 -27.54 18.86
N GLN A 98 1.45 -28.67 18.63
CA GLN A 98 0.67 -28.89 17.41
C GLN A 98 -0.47 -27.87 17.29
N ALA A 99 -1.22 -27.64 18.37
CA ALA A 99 -2.28 -26.64 18.40
C ALA A 99 -1.75 -25.22 18.13
N TYR A 100 -0.56 -24.88 18.62
CA TYR A 100 0.10 -23.60 18.37
C TYR A 100 0.52 -23.45 16.90
N PHE A 101 1.24 -24.44 16.35
CA PHE A 101 1.77 -24.35 14.99
C PHE A 101 0.69 -24.48 13.89
N ASN A 102 -0.42 -25.19 14.16
CA ASN A 102 -1.60 -25.18 13.31
C ASN A 102 -2.20 -23.78 13.12
N LYS A 103 -2.06 -22.90 14.13
CA LYS A 103 -2.57 -21.52 14.11
C LYS A 103 -1.48 -20.49 13.80
N CYS A 104 -0.22 -20.90 13.61
CA CYS A 104 0.90 -19.99 13.48
C CYS A 104 1.02 -19.45 12.04
N THR A 105 0.62 -18.20 11.85
CA THR A 105 0.71 -17.46 10.57
C THR A 105 2.01 -16.67 10.39
N GLY A 106 2.95 -16.75 11.35
CA GLY A 106 4.19 -15.99 11.32
C GLY A 106 5.14 -16.40 10.19
N SER A 107 6.12 -15.54 9.89
CA SER A 107 7.14 -15.81 8.88
C SER A 107 7.94 -17.08 9.19
N THR A 108 8.54 -17.69 8.16
CA THR A 108 9.40 -18.89 8.32
C THR A 108 10.50 -18.69 9.37
N VAL A 109 11.14 -17.52 9.40
CA VAL A 109 12.13 -17.19 10.45
C VAL A 109 11.51 -17.22 11.84
N HIS A 110 10.34 -16.59 12.00
CA HIS A 110 9.64 -16.58 13.27
C HIS A 110 9.26 -18.00 13.72
N LYS A 111 8.75 -18.83 12.80
CA LYS A 111 8.42 -20.23 13.07
C LYS A 111 9.66 -21.02 13.51
N GLN A 112 10.79 -20.85 12.81
CA GLN A 112 12.06 -21.48 13.16
C GLN A 112 12.56 -21.07 14.56
N ASP A 113 12.55 -19.77 14.86
CA ASP A 113 12.97 -19.26 16.17
C ASP A 113 12.04 -19.75 17.27
N THR A 114 10.74 -19.89 16.97
CA THR A 114 9.74 -20.41 17.90
C THR A 114 9.92 -21.90 18.16
N ILE A 115 10.22 -22.71 17.13
CA ILE A 115 10.59 -24.12 17.32
C ILE A 115 11.76 -24.26 18.27
N GLY A 116 12.82 -23.44 18.09
CA GLY A 116 13.97 -23.43 18.99
C GLY A 116 13.58 -23.07 20.44
N GLN A 117 12.71 -22.07 20.61
CA GLN A 117 12.18 -21.68 21.93
C GLN A 117 11.39 -22.81 22.58
N PHE A 118 10.52 -23.50 21.84
CA PHE A 118 9.72 -24.62 22.35
C PHE A 118 10.61 -25.78 22.81
N ILE A 119 11.62 -26.14 22.02
CA ILE A 119 12.58 -27.20 22.38
C ILE A 119 13.35 -26.83 23.65
N ASN A 120 13.91 -25.62 23.70
CA ASN A 120 14.68 -25.17 24.85
C ASN A 120 13.82 -25.08 26.12
N PHE A 121 12.61 -24.55 25.98
CA PHE A 121 11.63 -24.47 27.07
C PHE A 121 11.29 -25.85 27.63
N HIS A 122 10.95 -26.81 26.76
CA HIS A 122 10.64 -28.18 27.20
C HIS A 122 11.82 -28.82 27.93
N ASN A 123 13.02 -28.71 27.37
CA ASN A 123 14.21 -29.34 27.99
C ASN A 123 14.56 -28.71 29.34
N LYS A 124 14.34 -27.39 29.51
CA LYS A 124 14.46 -26.74 30.83
C LYS A 124 13.38 -27.21 31.78
N LEU A 125 12.14 -27.26 31.32
CA LEU A 125 11.00 -27.71 32.12
C LEU A 125 11.22 -29.14 32.64
N GLN A 126 11.56 -30.07 31.75
CA GLN A 126 11.82 -31.47 32.10
C GLN A 126 12.95 -31.64 33.13
N LYS A 127 13.98 -30.78 33.10
CA LYS A 127 15.10 -30.83 34.05
C LYS A 127 14.76 -30.29 35.44
N ASN A 128 13.68 -29.54 35.59
CA ASN A 128 13.32 -28.85 36.83
C ASN A 128 11.96 -29.29 37.39
N LEU A 129 11.28 -30.24 36.74
CA LEU A 129 10.08 -30.85 37.28
C LEU A 129 10.45 -32.01 38.21
N SER A 130 9.75 -32.11 39.35
CA SER A 130 9.85 -33.22 40.30
C SER A 130 8.91 -34.39 39.95
N ARG A 131 7.75 -34.08 39.36
CA ARG A 131 6.66 -34.99 38.95
C ARG A 131 5.95 -34.47 37.69
N GLU A 132 4.94 -35.18 37.22
CA GLU A 132 4.14 -34.71 36.08
C GLU A 132 3.57 -33.31 36.36
N ILE A 133 3.59 -32.41 35.39
CA ILE A 133 3.33 -30.96 35.60
C ILE A 133 1.95 -30.67 36.21
N PHE A 134 0.97 -31.56 36.03
CA PHE A 134 -0.37 -31.44 36.60
C PHE A 134 -0.49 -31.99 38.03
N GLU A 135 0.55 -32.65 38.53
CA GLU A 135 0.67 -33.14 39.91
C GLU A 135 1.58 -32.26 40.78
N VAL A 136 2.29 -31.31 40.16
CA VAL A 136 3.17 -30.35 40.85
C VAL A 136 2.33 -29.30 41.57
N ASP A 137 2.74 -28.97 42.80
CA ASP A 137 2.07 -27.96 43.62
C ASP A 137 2.27 -26.55 43.04
N ILE A 138 1.31 -25.67 43.31
CA ILE A 138 1.25 -24.35 42.66
C ILE A 138 2.39 -23.46 43.15
N GLU A 139 2.77 -23.61 44.41
CA GLU A 139 3.94 -22.96 45.00
C GLU A 139 5.22 -23.35 44.26
N GLU A 140 5.38 -24.62 43.88
CA GLU A 140 6.54 -25.12 43.14
C GLU A 140 6.54 -24.59 41.69
N LEU A 141 5.38 -24.56 41.02
CA LEU A 141 5.23 -23.92 39.70
C LEU A 141 5.52 -22.41 39.74
N ASN A 142 5.11 -21.73 40.82
CA ASN A 142 5.40 -20.32 41.05
C ASN A 142 6.91 -20.09 41.25
N GLN A 143 7.58 -20.96 42.01
CA GLN A 143 9.03 -20.90 42.19
C GLN A 143 9.76 -21.09 40.86
N LEU A 144 9.36 -22.05 40.03
CA LEU A 144 9.92 -22.24 38.69
C LEU A 144 9.73 -21.00 37.79
N PHE A 145 8.57 -20.34 37.89
CA PHE A 145 8.28 -19.13 37.13
C PHE A 145 9.09 -17.92 37.60
N LEU A 146 9.28 -17.77 38.91
CA LEU A 146 9.97 -16.63 39.52
C LEU A 146 11.49 -16.76 39.50
N ASN A 147 12.03 -17.99 39.42
CA ASN A 147 13.46 -18.24 39.40
C ASN A 147 14.20 -17.39 38.34
N GLU A 148 15.12 -16.54 38.81
CA GLU A 148 15.87 -15.63 37.96
C GLU A 148 16.88 -16.41 37.09
N GLY A 149 16.88 -16.13 35.79
CA GLY A 149 17.79 -16.77 34.84
C GLY A 149 17.32 -18.13 34.28
N LEU A 150 16.37 -18.82 34.92
CA LEU A 150 15.86 -20.11 34.41
C LEU A 150 15.09 -19.94 33.08
N LEU A 151 14.05 -19.11 33.10
CA LEU A 151 13.20 -18.83 31.95
C LEU A 151 13.36 -17.38 31.49
N THR A 152 13.60 -17.19 30.18
CA THR A 152 13.54 -15.88 29.53
C THR A 152 12.11 -15.33 29.54
N SER A 153 11.92 -14.02 29.34
CA SER A 153 10.58 -13.41 29.31
C SER A 153 9.63 -14.06 28.27
N LYS A 154 10.18 -14.55 27.15
CA LYS A 154 9.41 -15.28 26.13
C LYS A 154 9.04 -16.69 26.60
N GLU A 155 9.96 -17.39 27.25
CA GLU A 155 9.71 -18.72 27.83
C GLU A 155 8.74 -18.64 29.02
N LYS A 156 8.77 -17.58 29.83
CA LYS A 156 7.78 -17.34 30.89
C LYS A 156 6.37 -17.19 30.32
N LEU A 157 6.21 -16.43 29.23
CA LEU A 157 4.92 -16.33 28.53
C LEU A 157 4.47 -17.69 27.95
N LEU A 158 5.41 -18.46 27.39
CA LEU A 158 5.16 -19.81 26.90
C LEU A 158 4.72 -20.75 28.03
N PHE A 159 5.38 -20.67 29.20
CA PHE A 159 5.04 -21.43 30.40
C PHE A 159 3.62 -21.15 30.86
N THR A 160 3.22 -19.88 31.02
CA THR A 160 1.86 -19.51 31.43
C THR A 160 0.80 -20.04 30.44
N ARG A 161 1.06 -19.95 29.14
CA ARG A 161 0.14 -20.44 28.10
C ARG A 161 0.05 -21.96 28.09
N PHE A 162 1.19 -22.65 28.25
CA PHE A 162 1.24 -24.10 28.31
C PHE A 162 0.53 -24.63 29.56
N LEU A 163 0.76 -24.04 30.74
CA LEU A 163 0.04 -24.39 31.96
C LEU A 163 -1.47 -24.20 31.81
N SER A 164 -1.90 -23.09 31.21
CA SER A 164 -3.31 -22.86 30.92
C SER A 164 -3.91 -23.96 30.04
N TYR A 165 -3.13 -24.44 29.06
CA TYR A 165 -3.54 -25.57 28.21
C TYR A 165 -3.63 -26.87 29.02
N VAL A 166 -2.64 -27.17 29.86
CA VAL A 166 -2.63 -28.39 30.70
C VAL A 166 -3.82 -28.41 31.66
N PHE A 167 -4.08 -27.32 32.37
CA PHE A 167 -5.18 -27.25 33.34
C PHE A 167 -6.53 -27.47 32.66
N ASN A 168 -6.73 -26.92 31.46
CA ASN A 168 -7.92 -27.17 30.65
C ASN A 168 -8.04 -28.64 30.24
N GLN A 169 -6.95 -29.29 29.80
CA GLN A 169 -6.99 -30.69 29.37
C GLN A 169 -7.18 -31.68 30.53
N LYS A 170 -6.76 -31.31 31.75
CA LYS A 170 -6.87 -32.13 32.96
C LYS A 170 -8.06 -31.73 33.85
N ASN A 171 -8.93 -30.82 33.39
CA ASN A 171 -10.08 -30.29 34.15
C ASN A 171 -9.71 -29.74 35.54
N MET A 172 -8.54 -29.12 35.65
CA MET A 172 -8.10 -28.50 36.90
C MET A 172 -8.73 -27.10 37.05
N PRO A 173 -9.11 -26.68 38.27
CA PRO A 173 -9.72 -25.37 38.49
C PRO A 173 -8.74 -24.23 38.13
N LEU A 174 -9.18 -23.32 37.26
CA LEU A 174 -8.40 -22.21 36.72
C LEU A 174 -7.98 -21.11 37.73
N LYS A 175 -8.21 -21.34 39.04
CA LYS A 175 -8.13 -20.31 40.09
C LYS A 175 -6.74 -19.72 40.32
N ASN A 176 -5.70 -20.27 39.70
CA ASN A 176 -4.30 -19.89 39.93
C ASN A 176 -3.59 -19.48 38.63
N LYS A 177 -4.15 -18.50 37.91
CA LYS A 177 -3.42 -17.84 36.81
C LYS A 177 -2.18 -17.18 37.40
N LEU A 178 -1.01 -17.78 37.14
CA LEU A 178 0.29 -17.11 37.16
C LEU A 178 0.20 -15.85 36.28
N LEU A 179 -0.14 -14.71 36.90
CA LEU A 179 -0.25 -13.43 36.22
C LEU A 179 1.15 -13.01 35.80
N ALA A 180 1.50 -13.29 34.55
CA ALA A 180 2.68 -12.73 33.92
C ALA A 180 2.47 -11.21 33.80
N VAL A 181 2.82 -10.46 34.85
CA VAL A 181 2.87 -8.99 34.82
C VAL A 181 4.05 -8.62 33.92
N GLN A 182 3.77 -8.46 32.63
CA GLN A 182 4.67 -7.70 31.77
C GLN A 182 4.60 -6.25 32.24
N LYS A 183 5.61 -5.79 32.99
CA LYS A 183 5.85 -4.35 33.15
C LYS A 183 6.08 -3.80 31.74
N SER A 184 5.08 -3.12 31.17
CA SER A 184 5.25 -2.36 29.94
C SER A 184 6.19 -1.19 30.26
N LYS A 185 7.49 -1.37 30.00
CA LYS A 185 8.37 -0.22 29.89
C LYS A 185 7.85 0.59 28.70
N HIS A 186 7.16 1.70 28.97
CA HIS A 186 6.91 2.74 27.98
C HIS A 186 8.27 3.27 27.54
N LYS A 187 8.82 2.69 26.47
CA LYS A 187 9.92 3.32 25.73
C LYS A 187 9.28 4.38 24.86
N GLU A 188 9.72 5.62 24.99
CA GLU A 188 9.46 6.65 24.01
C GLU A 188 9.75 6.09 22.61
N GLN A 189 8.78 6.25 21.73
CA GLN A 189 8.83 5.66 20.41
C GLN A 189 9.65 6.58 19.51
N GLU A 190 10.82 6.11 19.11
CA GLU A 190 11.72 6.83 18.22
C GLU A 190 11.05 7.17 16.87
N ILE A 191 11.14 8.45 16.48
CA ILE A 191 10.73 9.03 15.19
C ILE A 191 11.89 9.85 14.61
N TYR A 192 11.92 10.04 13.29
CA TYR A 192 12.82 10.99 12.65
C TYR A 192 12.34 12.42 12.91
N SER A 193 13.28 13.34 13.12
CA SER A 193 12.96 14.78 13.17
C SER A 193 12.30 15.25 11.86
N ALA A 194 11.50 16.31 11.92
CA ALA A 194 10.82 16.83 10.73
C ALA A 194 11.81 17.23 9.63
N SER A 195 12.96 17.79 10.02
CA SER A 195 14.06 18.12 9.12
C SER A 195 14.62 16.87 8.43
N THR A 196 14.95 15.82 9.19
CA THR A 196 15.46 14.56 8.64
C THR A 196 14.43 13.89 7.73
N PHE A 197 13.17 13.84 8.15
CA PHE A 197 12.09 13.24 7.36
C PHE A 197 11.85 13.98 6.04
N ASN A 198 11.80 15.32 6.07
CA ASN A 198 11.70 16.15 4.87
C ASN A 198 12.91 15.98 3.94
N GLN A 199 14.13 15.81 4.50
CA GLN A 199 15.30 15.51 3.69
C GLN A 199 15.19 14.16 3.00
N ILE A 200 14.70 13.11 3.68
CA ILE A 200 14.43 11.81 3.05
C ILE A 200 13.41 11.97 1.92
N TYR A 201 12.36 12.74 2.15
CA TYR A 201 11.31 13.01 1.17
C TYR A 201 11.84 13.72 -0.09
N LYS A 202 12.65 14.78 0.09
CA LYS A 202 13.31 15.48 -1.01
C LYS A 202 14.35 14.62 -1.72
N HIS A 203 15.01 13.73 -0.98
CA HIS A 203 16.00 12.82 -1.54
C HIS A 203 15.34 11.83 -2.50
N VAL A 204 14.29 11.12 -2.08
CA VAL A 204 13.59 10.17 -2.96
C VAL A 204 13.04 10.82 -4.23
N GLN A 205 12.73 12.12 -4.20
CA GLN A 205 12.23 12.91 -5.33
C GLN A 205 13.30 13.29 -6.36
N ASN A 206 14.59 13.16 -6.04
CA ASN A 206 15.67 13.54 -6.94
C ASN A 206 15.93 12.42 -7.98
N ILE A 207 15.13 12.41 -9.05
CA ILE A 207 15.13 11.36 -10.06
C ILE A 207 16.47 11.28 -10.78
N GLU A 208 17.02 12.40 -11.21
CA GLU A 208 18.26 12.48 -11.99
C GLU A 208 19.43 11.83 -11.26
N LEU A 209 19.57 12.17 -9.98
CA LEU A 209 20.55 11.55 -9.08
C LEU A 209 20.39 10.02 -9.03
N HIS A 210 19.16 9.58 -8.88
CA HIS A 210 18.89 8.19 -8.59
C HIS A 210 18.94 7.29 -9.82
N ILE A 211 18.72 7.82 -11.03
CA ILE A 211 18.86 7.07 -12.29
C ILE A 211 20.28 6.49 -12.39
N GLU A 212 21.31 7.34 -12.37
CA GLU A 212 22.71 6.92 -12.57
C GLU A 212 23.14 5.84 -11.58
N LYS A 213 22.82 6.04 -10.31
CA LYS A 213 23.20 5.10 -9.23
C LYS A 213 22.41 3.80 -9.28
N SER A 214 21.13 3.88 -9.66
CA SER A 214 20.28 2.71 -9.78
C SER A 214 20.72 1.80 -10.92
N LEU A 215 21.09 2.35 -12.09
CA LEU A 215 21.58 1.57 -13.23
C LEU A 215 22.79 0.68 -12.88
N ASN A 216 23.59 1.10 -11.90
CA ASN A 216 24.82 0.42 -11.49
C ASN A 216 24.65 -0.50 -10.27
N SER A 217 23.52 -0.48 -9.57
CA SER A 217 23.36 -1.22 -8.31
C SER A 217 21.91 -1.64 -8.03
N ARG A 218 21.65 -2.94 -8.13
CA ARG A 218 20.34 -3.55 -7.78
C ARG A 218 19.91 -3.24 -6.34
N SER A 219 20.83 -3.34 -5.37
CA SER A 219 20.49 -3.02 -3.97
C SER A 219 20.16 -1.54 -3.76
N TYR A 220 20.76 -0.65 -4.54
CA TYR A 220 20.45 0.78 -4.49
C TYR A 220 19.06 1.05 -5.08
N ALA A 221 18.78 0.54 -6.28
CA ALA A 221 17.48 0.66 -6.93
C ALA A 221 16.35 0.11 -6.04
N ASN A 222 16.56 -1.08 -5.46
CA ASN A 222 15.60 -1.67 -4.53
C ASN A 222 15.41 -0.82 -3.25
N MET A 223 16.48 -0.19 -2.76
CA MET A 223 16.37 0.73 -1.62
C MET A 223 15.59 1.98 -1.97
N TRP A 224 15.78 2.53 -3.18
CA TRP A 224 15.02 3.69 -3.65
C TRP A 224 13.52 3.38 -3.73
N VAL A 225 13.14 2.24 -4.32
CA VAL A 225 11.74 1.76 -4.32
C VAL A 225 11.24 1.64 -2.89
N TYR A 226 11.97 0.94 -2.03
CA TYR A 226 11.53 0.64 -0.67
C TYR A 226 11.32 1.90 0.19
N VAL A 227 12.25 2.87 0.14
CA VAL A 227 12.12 4.13 0.89
C VAL A 227 10.98 4.97 0.32
N THR A 228 10.82 5.02 -1.01
CA THR A 228 9.71 5.78 -1.63
C THR A 228 8.36 5.18 -1.26
N LEU A 229 8.20 3.85 -1.25
CA LEU A 229 6.99 3.18 -0.77
C LEU A 229 6.69 3.51 0.70
N LEU A 230 7.71 3.55 1.56
CA LEU A 230 7.59 3.95 2.97
C LEU A 230 7.27 5.44 3.16
N CYS A 231 7.48 6.29 2.14
CA CYS A 231 7.02 7.69 2.12
C CYS A 231 5.57 7.82 1.65
N CYS A 232 5.02 6.79 0.99
CA CYS A 232 3.66 6.82 0.43
C CYS A 232 2.62 6.39 1.47
N ASP A 233 2.87 5.25 2.14
CA ASP A 233 1.86 4.61 2.98
C ASP A 233 2.46 3.83 4.18
N PHE A 234 1.64 3.49 5.16
CA PHE A 234 2.01 2.85 6.43
C PHE A 234 2.14 1.33 6.40
N ILE A 235 2.37 0.78 5.22
CA ILE A 235 2.51 -0.67 5.07
C ILE A 235 3.79 -1.13 5.79
N ARG A 236 3.73 -2.27 6.50
CA ARG A 236 4.89 -2.81 7.18
C ARG A 236 5.99 -3.10 6.17
N GLY A 237 7.23 -2.77 6.51
CA GLY A 237 8.37 -2.98 5.62
C GLY A 237 8.50 -4.42 5.08
N SER A 238 8.14 -5.43 5.88
CA SER A 238 8.10 -6.82 5.42
C SER A 238 7.01 -7.08 4.39
N ASP A 239 5.85 -6.46 4.55
CA ASP A 239 4.72 -6.61 3.63
C ASP A 239 5.04 -5.92 2.31
N LEU A 240 5.71 -4.75 2.32
CA LEU A 240 6.23 -4.10 1.11
C LEU A 240 7.21 -5.03 0.36
N VAL A 241 8.23 -5.55 1.04
CA VAL A 241 9.25 -6.41 0.40
C VAL A 241 8.65 -7.66 -0.26
N LEU A 242 7.59 -8.23 0.31
CA LEU A 242 6.96 -9.45 -0.20
C LEU A 242 5.90 -9.18 -1.27
N ASN A 243 5.20 -8.05 -1.22
CA ASN A 243 4.02 -7.80 -2.05
C ASN A 243 4.26 -6.80 -3.18
N THR A 244 5.37 -6.05 -3.20
CA THR A 244 5.70 -5.18 -4.35
C THR A 244 5.75 -6.02 -5.63
N PRO A 245 4.91 -5.72 -6.65
CA PRO A 245 4.82 -6.49 -7.87
C PRO A 245 6.07 -6.32 -8.74
N SER A 246 6.30 -7.31 -9.61
CA SER A 246 7.15 -7.11 -10.79
C SER A 246 6.37 -6.37 -11.88
N LEU A 247 7.08 -5.62 -12.71
CA LEU A 247 6.52 -4.92 -13.85
C LEU A 247 6.78 -5.67 -15.16
N ASN A 248 5.86 -5.55 -16.11
CA ASN A 248 6.09 -5.97 -17.49
C ASN A 248 6.60 -4.77 -18.31
N LEU A 249 7.92 -4.65 -18.44
CA LEU A 249 8.52 -3.52 -19.17
C LEU A 249 8.10 -3.47 -20.65
N LYS A 250 7.71 -4.60 -21.24
CA LYS A 250 7.21 -4.66 -22.63
C LYS A 250 5.85 -3.99 -22.77
N GLU A 251 4.96 -4.14 -21.78
CA GLU A 251 3.64 -3.47 -21.78
C GLU A 251 3.78 -1.95 -21.59
N LEU A 252 4.90 -1.50 -21.03
CA LEU A 252 5.24 -0.08 -20.91
C LEU A 252 5.91 0.50 -22.16
N ASP A 253 6.15 -0.31 -23.19
CA ASP A 253 6.95 0.04 -24.37
C ASP A 253 8.36 0.54 -23.99
N ILE A 254 8.98 -0.12 -23.00
CA ILE A 254 10.34 0.18 -22.55
C ILE A 254 11.25 -0.97 -22.97
N GLN A 255 12.27 -0.64 -23.76
CA GLN A 255 13.26 -1.56 -24.30
C GLN A 255 14.61 -1.41 -23.61
N GLU A 256 15.48 -2.40 -23.74
CA GLU A 256 16.81 -2.37 -23.13
C GLU A 256 17.65 -1.18 -23.65
N ALA A 257 17.45 -0.78 -24.92
CA ALA A 257 18.08 0.37 -25.55
C ALA A 257 17.83 1.69 -24.81
N ASP A 258 16.65 1.86 -24.21
CA ASP A 258 16.25 3.11 -23.55
C ASP A 258 17.14 3.43 -22.34
N PHE A 259 17.66 2.39 -21.68
CA PHE A 259 18.54 2.52 -20.52
C PHE A 259 20.00 2.78 -20.89
N HIS A 260 20.38 2.66 -22.16
CA HIS A 260 21.74 2.98 -22.64
C HIS A 260 21.89 4.47 -22.99
N SER A 261 20.78 5.16 -23.22
CA SER A 261 20.80 6.61 -23.33
C SER A 261 21.04 7.20 -21.94
N ASN A 262 22.00 8.13 -21.79
CA ASN A 262 22.19 8.88 -20.53
C ASN A 262 21.00 9.80 -20.18
N ASN A 263 19.83 9.59 -20.81
CA ASN A 263 18.61 10.37 -20.72
C ASN A 263 17.37 9.46 -20.61
N PHE A 264 17.45 8.34 -19.88
CA PHE A 264 16.27 7.51 -19.61
C PHE A 264 15.14 8.37 -19.01
N LYS A 265 14.00 8.43 -19.69
CA LYS A 265 12.83 9.21 -19.30
C LYS A 265 11.56 8.41 -19.47
N LEU A 266 10.73 8.42 -18.43
CA LEU A 266 9.35 7.96 -18.48
C LEU A 266 8.43 9.13 -18.85
N ASN A 267 7.50 8.88 -19.76
CA ASN A 267 6.39 9.80 -19.98
C ASN A 267 5.29 9.60 -18.92
N GLU A 268 4.39 10.56 -18.81
CA GLU A 268 3.32 10.57 -17.81
C GLU A 268 2.41 9.34 -17.90
N HIS A 269 2.08 8.89 -19.11
CA HIS A 269 1.26 7.70 -19.32
C HIS A 269 1.93 6.43 -18.79
N GLN A 270 3.23 6.25 -19.04
CA GLN A 270 4.02 5.13 -18.49
C GLN A 270 4.07 5.18 -16.97
N VAL A 271 4.27 6.37 -16.38
CA VAL A 271 4.23 6.56 -14.92
C VAL A 271 2.91 6.06 -14.36
N GLN A 272 1.78 6.47 -14.94
CA GLN A 272 0.47 6.08 -14.43
C GLN A 272 0.15 4.59 -14.62
N ILE A 273 0.62 3.94 -15.68
CA ILE A 273 0.49 2.47 -15.81
C ILE A 273 1.24 1.76 -14.68
N VAL A 274 2.44 2.23 -14.33
CA VAL A 274 3.22 1.66 -13.22
C VAL A 274 2.48 1.84 -11.88
N ILE A 275 1.97 3.04 -11.59
CA ILE A 275 1.21 3.32 -10.37
C ILE A 275 -0.08 2.51 -10.30
N LYS A 276 -0.83 2.42 -11.40
CA LYS A 276 -2.03 1.57 -11.52
C LYS A 276 -1.71 0.09 -11.25
N THR A 277 -0.64 -0.43 -11.84
CA THR A 277 -0.19 -1.82 -11.65
C THR A 277 0.13 -2.10 -10.19
N LEU A 278 0.83 -1.15 -9.54
CA LEU A 278 1.15 -1.21 -8.12
C LEU A 278 -0.12 -1.24 -7.28
N TYR A 279 -1.04 -0.30 -7.50
CA TYR A 279 -2.32 -0.22 -6.79
C TYR A 279 -3.13 -1.53 -6.91
N LEU A 280 -3.33 -2.03 -8.13
CA LEU A 280 -4.08 -3.27 -8.40
C LEU A 280 -3.44 -4.48 -7.72
N SER A 281 -2.11 -4.50 -7.63
CA SER A 281 -1.38 -5.58 -6.94
C SER A 281 -1.64 -5.57 -5.44
N PHE A 282 -1.72 -4.41 -4.81
CA PHE A 282 -1.95 -4.28 -3.37
C PHE A 282 -3.43 -4.44 -2.97
N ARG A 283 -4.39 -4.02 -3.82
CA ARG A 283 -5.84 -3.98 -3.53
C ARG A 283 -6.41 -5.27 -2.90
N ASN A 284 -5.92 -6.44 -3.31
CA ASN A 284 -6.41 -7.75 -2.81
C ASN A 284 -5.44 -8.45 -1.85
N LYS A 285 -4.33 -7.80 -1.49
CA LYS A 285 -3.33 -8.38 -0.58
C LYS A 285 -3.74 -8.11 0.86
N ARG A 286 -3.36 -9.03 1.74
CA ARG A 286 -3.66 -8.94 3.17
C ARG A 286 -2.39 -8.70 3.96
N ALA A 287 -2.47 -7.84 4.97
CA ALA A 287 -1.37 -7.57 5.88
C ALA A 287 -0.99 -8.83 6.67
N SER A 288 0.30 -9.16 6.73
CA SER A 288 0.76 -10.46 7.28
C SER A 288 0.38 -10.72 8.74
N LYS A 289 0.23 -9.67 9.56
CA LYS A 289 -0.08 -9.79 10.99
C LYS A 289 -1.57 -9.69 11.32
N THR A 290 -2.30 -8.86 10.59
CA THR A 290 -3.71 -8.53 10.90
C THR A 290 -4.70 -9.20 9.96
N GLY A 291 -4.27 -9.65 8.79
CA GLY A 291 -5.14 -10.26 7.77
C GLY A 291 -6.06 -9.26 7.06
N GLU A 292 -5.98 -7.98 7.37
CA GLU A 292 -6.78 -6.93 6.75
C GLU A 292 -6.28 -6.58 5.34
N LEU A 293 -7.18 -6.09 4.49
CA LEU A 293 -6.85 -5.67 3.13
C LEU A 293 -5.89 -4.48 3.13
N LEU A 294 -4.86 -4.55 2.27
CA LEU A 294 -3.92 -3.47 2.06
C LEU A 294 -4.53 -2.49 1.05
N THR A 295 -4.81 -1.27 1.47
CA THR A 295 -4.96 -0.12 0.58
C THR A 295 -3.61 0.54 0.45
N PHE A 296 -3.12 0.74 -0.78
CA PHE A 296 -1.86 1.44 -1.03
C PHE A 296 -2.12 2.68 -1.88
N LEU A 297 -1.88 3.85 -1.31
CA LEU A 297 -2.05 5.13 -1.99
C LEU A 297 -0.70 5.80 -2.23
N VAL A 298 -0.53 6.40 -3.42
CA VAL A 298 0.69 7.11 -3.80
C VAL A 298 0.37 8.60 -3.89
N PRO A 299 1.02 9.47 -3.10
CA PRO A 299 0.90 10.91 -3.26
C PRO A 299 1.38 11.36 -4.65
N SER A 300 0.68 12.32 -5.27
CA SER A 300 0.98 12.78 -6.64
C SER A 300 2.43 13.20 -6.87
N ASN A 301 3.04 13.86 -5.88
CA ASN A 301 4.44 14.29 -5.90
C ASN A 301 5.48 13.16 -5.68
N LEU A 302 5.03 11.93 -5.47
CA LEU A 302 5.84 10.71 -5.38
C LEU A 302 5.56 9.72 -6.51
N GLU A 303 4.50 9.90 -7.31
CA GLU A 303 4.16 9.02 -8.43
C GLU A 303 5.32 8.87 -9.41
N MET A 304 5.88 9.99 -9.87
CA MET A 304 6.98 9.98 -10.83
C MET A 304 8.26 9.35 -10.23
N PRO A 305 8.80 9.78 -9.07
CA PRO A 305 9.95 9.13 -8.48
C PRO A 305 9.77 7.63 -8.22
N LEU A 306 8.59 7.21 -7.76
CA LEU A 306 8.29 5.81 -7.50
C LEU A 306 8.26 4.98 -8.79
N ALA A 307 7.66 5.51 -9.87
CA ALA A 307 7.62 4.83 -11.15
C ALA A 307 9.03 4.62 -11.74
N TYR A 308 9.89 5.65 -11.70
CA TYR A 308 11.29 5.52 -12.11
C TYR A 308 12.02 4.48 -11.27
N ALA A 309 11.87 4.53 -9.95
CA ALA A 309 12.51 3.58 -9.04
C ALA A 309 12.08 2.13 -9.35
N LEU A 310 10.78 1.90 -9.57
CA LEU A 310 10.23 0.57 -9.87
C LEU A 310 10.72 0.03 -11.22
N VAL A 311 10.73 0.86 -12.27
CA VAL A 311 11.20 0.44 -13.59
C VAL A 311 12.69 0.10 -13.58
N LEU A 312 13.52 0.92 -12.93
CA LEU A 312 14.96 0.67 -12.82
C LEU A 312 15.26 -0.55 -11.94
N SER A 313 14.49 -0.75 -10.88
CA SER A 313 14.56 -1.95 -10.04
C SER A 313 14.15 -3.21 -10.83
N GLU A 314 13.11 -3.12 -11.66
CA GLU A 314 12.63 -4.23 -12.50
C GLU A 314 13.69 -4.64 -13.54
N ARG A 315 14.32 -3.68 -14.21
CA ARG A 315 15.40 -3.96 -15.18
C ARG A 315 16.50 -4.83 -14.56
N LEU A 316 16.84 -4.56 -13.30
CA LEU A 316 17.90 -5.27 -12.58
C LEU A 316 17.43 -6.52 -11.83
N ARG A 317 16.14 -6.88 -11.95
CA ARG A 317 15.58 -8.05 -11.29
C ARG A 317 16.06 -9.34 -11.96
N GLU A 318 16.39 -10.31 -11.12
CA GLU A 318 16.67 -11.66 -11.62
C GLU A 318 15.35 -12.38 -11.93
N ASN A 319 15.31 -13.11 -13.05
CA ASN A 319 14.15 -13.91 -13.44
C ASN A 319 13.67 -14.80 -12.27
N LYS A 320 12.36 -14.80 -12.02
CA LYS A 320 11.69 -15.57 -10.95
C LYS A 320 11.97 -15.11 -9.51
N THR A 321 12.54 -13.91 -9.30
CA THR A 321 12.69 -13.30 -7.96
C THR A 321 11.65 -12.22 -7.71
N CYS A 322 11.37 -11.86 -6.45
CA CYS A 322 10.50 -10.71 -6.17
C CYS A 322 11.23 -9.39 -6.46
N GLN A 323 10.48 -8.29 -6.56
CA GLN A 323 11.03 -6.97 -6.87
C GLN A 323 12.12 -6.56 -5.88
N LEU A 324 11.82 -6.69 -4.59
CA LEU A 324 12.69 -6.29 -3.49
C LEU A 324 13.52 -7.45 -2.91
N GLU A 325 13.86 -8.47 -3.73
CA GLU A 325 14.54 -9.70 -3.26
C GLU A 325 15.88 -9.42 -2.56
N THR A 326 16.57 -8.31 -2.86
CA THR A 326 17.84 -7.94 -2.18
C THR A 326 17.69 -7.71 -0.67
N PHE A 327 16.47 -7.48 -0.17
CA PHE A 327 16.15 -7.39 1.25
C PHE A 327 16.00 -8.76 1.92
N ILE A 328 15.90 -9.83 1.14
CA ILE A 328 15.68 -11.19 1.61
C ILE A 328 17.01 -11.92 1.69
N ALA A 329 17.30 -12.53 2.85
CA ALA A 329 18.57 -13.21 3.08
C ALA A 329 18.41 -14.55 3.80
N GLY A 330 19.23 -15.50 3.37
CA GLY A 330 19.40 -16.80 4.00
C GLY A 330 18.26 -17.79 3.74
N LYS A 331 18.47 -19.04 4.18
CA LYS A 331 17.62 -20.20 3.92
C LYS A 331 16.14 -20.04 4.30
N TYR A 332 15.87 -19.25 5.34
CA TYR A 332 14.52 -19.02 5.87
C TYR A 332 13.89 -17.71 5.38
N ARG A 333 14.42 -17.10 4.31
CA ARG A 333 13.95 -15.84 3.71
C ARG A 333 13.82 -14.70 4.75
N LYS A 334 14.86 -14.45 5.55
CA LYS A 334 14.84 -13.37 6.53
C LYS A 334 14.83 -12.02 5.82
N ILE A 335 13.76 -11.26 6.03
CA ILE A 335 13.64 -9.91 5.50
C ILE A 335 14.41 -8.95 6.41
N LYS A 336 15.34 -8.19 5.82
CA LYS A 336 16.14 -7.17 6.50
C LYS A 336 15.55 -5.79 6.23
N THR A 337 14.47 -5.43 6.93
CA THR A 337 13.73 -4.17 6.72
C THR A 337 14.52 -2.87 7.00
N GLN A 338 15.74 -2.98 7.52
CA GLN A 338 16.72 -1.91 7.74
C GLN A 338 17.67 -1.74 6.52
N GLY A 339 17.57 -2.61 5.53
CA GLY A 339 18.57 -2.74 4.46
C GLY A 339 19.87 -3.44 4.92
N GLY A 340 20.69 -3.82 3.94
CA GLY A 340 22.09 -4.23 4.16
C GLY A 340 23.07 -3.11 3.84
N MET A 341 24.37 -3.32 4.06
CA MET A 341 25.40 -2.29 3.78
C MET A 341 25.34 -1.73 2.35
N THR A 342 25.01 -2.58 1.36
CA THR A 342 24.88 -2.15 -0.04
C THR A 342 23.64 -1.29 -0.28
N HIS A 343 22.58 -1.46 0.50
CA HIS A 343 21.36 -0.64 0.42
C HIS A 343 21.61 0.73 1.05
N LEU A 344 22.35 0.79 2.15
CA LEU A 344 22.66 2.04 2.87
C LEU A 344 23.50 3.04 2.05
N LYS A 345 24.13 2.60 0.96
CA LYS A 345 24.73 3.51 -0.04
C LYS A 345 23.73 4.55 -0.57
N PHE A 346 22.43 4.23 -0.54
CA PHE A 346 21.34 5.16 -0.85
C PHE A 346 21.39 6.45 -0.01
N PHE A 347 21.84 6.37 1.24
CA PHE A 347 21.97 7.53 2.13
C PHE A 347 23.42 8.00 2.30
N ASN A 348 24.38 7.07 2.36
CA ASN A 348 25.74 7.33 2.84
C ASN A 348 26.56 8.30 1.95
N GLU A 349 26.18 8.50 0.69
CA GLU A 349 26.90 9.40 -0.21
C GLU A 349 26.49 10.87 -0.02
N TYR A 350 25.59 11.15 0.93
CA TYR A 350 25.05 12.47 1.22
C TYR A 350 25.38 12.90 2.64
N LYS A 351 26.14 14.00 2.77
CA LYS A 351 26.47 14.63 4.06
C LYS A 351 25.23 14.87 4.94
N LYS A 352 24.08 15.17 4.33
CA LYS A 352 22.81 15.40 5.04
C LYS A 352 22.29 14.18 5.81
N PHE A 353 22.73 12.98 5.45
CA PHE A 353 22.37 11.72 6.12
C PHE A 353 23.53 11.12 6.91
N GLU A 354 24.57 11.90 7.20
CA GLU A 354 25.65 11.43 8.06
C GLU A 354 25.10 11.03 9.44
N GLY A 355 25.44 9.82 9.89
CA GLY A 355 24.91 9.25 11.13
C GLY A 355 23.45 8.77 11.07
N LEU A 356 22.76 8.85 9.92
CA LEU A 356 21.38 8.38 9.80
C LEU A 356 21.29 6.87 10.04
N ARG A 357 20.48 6.49 11.04
CA ARG A 357 20.11 5.09 11.28
C ARG A 357 18.77 4.81 10.63
N PHE A 358 18.81 4.35 9.37
CA PHE A 358 17.60 4.02 8.63
C PHE A 358 16.85 2.84 9.27
N SER A 359 15.54 2.99 9.45
CA SER A 359 14.62 1.99 9.97
C SER A 359 13.21 2.21 9.42
N SER A 360 12.66 1.20 8.75
CA SER A 360 11.27 1.22 8.28
C SER A 360 10.25 1.44 9.40
N LEU A 361 10.53 0.97 10.62
CA LEU A 361 9.63 1.21 11.76
C LEU A 361 9.63 2.70 12.15
N ILE A 362 10.81 3.32 12.22
CA ILE A 362 10.94 4.75 12.52
C ILE A 362 10.31 5.56 11.38
N MET A 363 10.51 5.16 10.12
CA MET A 363 9.90 5.80 8.96
C MET A 363 8.37 5.75 9.00
N ASN A 364 7.78 4.58 9.24
CA ASN A 364 6.32 4.42 9.36
C ASN A 364 5.73 5.19 10.54
N ARG A 365 6.49 5.35 11.62
CA ARG A 365 6.08 6.20 12.76
C ARG A 365 6.15 7.67 12.37
N SER A 366 7.26 8.10 11.76
CA SER A 366 7.47 9.48 11.33
C SER A 366 6.43 9.93 10.31
N LEU A 367 6.17 9.11 9.28
CA LEU A 367 5.10 9.39 8.32
C LEU A 367 3.76 9.50 9.04
N ALA A 368 3.49 8.68 10.08
CA ALA A 368 2.19 8.68 10.75
C ALA A 368 2.04 9.95 11.57
N THR A 369 3.09 10.31 12.31
CA THR A 369 3.17 11.55 13.07
C THR A 369 3.05 12.78 12.18
N TYR A 370 3.76 12.87 11.05
CA TYR A 370 3.73 14.07 10.21
C TYR A 370 2.54 14.15 9.25
N LEU A 371 2.05 13.01 8.74
CA LEU A 371 0.87 12.99 7.88
C LEU A 371 -0.41 13.24 8.70
N TYR A 372 -0.51 12.74 9.94
CA TYR A 372 -1.71 12.90 10.77
C TYR A 372 -1.63 14.02 11.81
N GLY A 373 -0.43 14.40 12.27
CA GLY A 373 -0.23 15.62 13.05
C GLY A 373 -0.67 16.86 12.28
N SER A 374 -0.51 16.85 10.95
CA SER A 374 -1.00 17.93 10.07
C SER A 374 -2.53 18.04 9.97
N VAL A 375 -3.29 17.09 10.54
CA VAL A 375 -4.77 17.10 10.60
C VAL A 375 -5.28 17.67 11.93
N THR A 376 -4.48 17.65 12.99
CA THR A 376 -4.84 18.11 14.35
C THR A 376 -4.36 19.52 14.69
N GLU A 377 -3.82 20.25 13.72
CA GLU A 377 -3.36 21.63 13.92
C GLU A 377 -4.55 22.61 13.76
N GLY A 378 -5.25 22.82 14.87
CA GLY A 378 -6.31 23.81 15.06
C GLY A 378 -6.84 23.73 16.49
N ASP A 379 -7.06 24.87 17.15
CA ASP A 379 -7.60 24.89 18.51
C ASP A 379 -8.93 24.11 18.56
N ALA A 380 -8.96 23.09 19.41
CA ALA A 380 -10.11 22.25 19.77
C ALA A 380 -10.45 21.02 18.91
N PHE A 381 -9.50 20.35 18.22
CA PHE A 381 -9.81 19.03 17.63
C PHE A 381 -8.92 17.85 18.02
N ASP A 382 -9.60 16.70 18.05
CA ASP A 382 -9.43 15.60 18.98
C ASP A 382 -8.23 14.70 18.67
N SER A 383 -7.42 14.42 19.68
CA SER A 383 -6.36 13.40 19.61
C SER A 383 -6.90 12.02 19.19
N GLU A 384 -8.19 11.78 19.40
CA GLU A 384 -8.95 10.59 19.02
C GLU A 384 -9.24 10.51 17.50
N LEU A 385 -9.27 11.65 16.80
CA LEU A 385 -9.45 11.70 15.35
C LEU A 385 -8.16 11.30 14.61
N ALA A 386 -7.02 11.88 14.99
CA ALA A 386 -5.71 11.48 14.47
C ALA A 386 -5.43 10.00 14.75
N LEU A 387 -5.95 9.50 15.87
CA LEU A 387 -5.86 8.10 16.24
C LEU A 387 -6.60 7.20 15.27
N THR A 388 -7.87 7.50 15.05
CA THR A 388 -8.76 6.76 14.15
C THR A 388 -8.21 6.79 12.71
N LEU A 389 -7.67 7.92 12.29
CA LEU A 389 -6.99 8.12 11.02
C LEU A 389 -5.77 7.21 10.81
N ALA A 390 -4.90 7.12 11.81
CA ALA A 390 -3.73 6.26 11.77
C ALA A 390 -4.07 4.77 11.95
N GLN A 391 -5.21 4.44 12.56
CA GLN A 391 -5.73 3.07 12.65
C GLN A 391 -6.27 2.58 11.31
N ASN A 392 -7.11 3.40 10.64
CA ASN A 392 -7.73 3.06 9.37
C ASN A 392 -6.69 2.84 8.27
N ALA A 393 -5.68 3.71 8.15
CA ALA A 393 -4.62 3.53 7.16
C ALA A 393 -3.65 2.38 7.46
N ARG A 394 -3.65 1.83 8.68
CA ARG A 394 -2.84 0.66 9.03
C ARG A 394 -3.63 -0.64 9.12
N SER A 395 -4.95 -0.59 8.88
CA SER A 395 -5.84 -1.74 8.97
C SER A 395 -5.65 -2.48 10.30
N HIS A 396 -5.69 -1.72 11.40
CA HIS A 396 -5.53 -2.21 12.77
C HIS A 396 -6.89 -2.20 13.50
N LYS A 397 -7.20 -3.28 14.25
CA LYS A 397 -8.45 -3.40 15.05
C LYS A 397 -8.37 -2.86 16.48
N ASN A 398 -7.18 -2.46 16.97
CA ASN A 398 -6.95 -2.13 18.38
C ASN A 398 -6.46 -0.71 18.56
N GLU A 399 -7.11 0.05 19.45
CA GLU A 399 -6.89 1.48 19.64
C GLU A 399 -5.55 1.83 20.29
N ASP A 400 -5.11 1.01 21.25
CA ASP A 400 -3.98 1.30 22.13
C ASP A 400 -2.63 1.39 21.42
N THR A 401 -2.41 0.64 20.34
CA THR A 401 -1.12 0.69 19.65
C THR A 401 -0.94 1.97 18.86
N THR A 402 -2.02 2.63 18.47
CA THR A 402 -1.98 3.83 17.65
C THR A 402 -1.91 5.12 18.50
N LYS A 403 -2.44 5.09 19.74
CA LYS A 403 -2.50 6.27 20.67
C LYS A 403 -1.12 6.81 20.99
N THR A 404 -0.12 5.94 20.98
CA THR A 404 1.26 6.32 21.30
C THR A 404 1.96 7.16 20.22
N TYR A 405 1.43 7.26 18.99
CA TYR A 405 2.14 7.89 17.85
C TYR A 405 1.85 9.38 17.64
N ILE A 406 0.80 9.92 18.27
CA ILE A 406 0.19 11.21 17.91
C ILE A 406 0.46 12.32 18.94
N GLN A 407 0.96 11.98 20.12
CA GLN A 407 1.08 12.90 21.27
C GLN A 407 2.20 13.96 21.14
N LEU A 408 2.72 14.26 19.95
CA LEU A 408 3.87 15.14 19.76
C LEU A 408 3.63 16.20 18.67
N MET A 409 2.78 17.20 18.90
CA MET A 409 2.88 18.50 18.22
C MET A 409 2.41 19.67 19.10
N ASN A 410 3.19 20.75 19.06
CA ASN A 410 2.89 22.06 19.61
C ASN A 410 1.89 22.81 18.71
N LYS A 411 1.15 23.73 19.33
CA LYS A 411 0.06 24.54 18.79
C LYS A 411 0.59 25.61 17.84
N ASP A 412 0.26 25.51 16.55
CA ASP A 412 0.01 26.63 15.61
C ASP A 412 -0.04 26.11 14.15
N GLY A 413 -1.23 26.09 13.54
CA GLY A 413 -1.41 25.74 12.12
C GLY A 413 -2.87 25.77 11.66
N SER A 414 -3.12 25.89 10.36
CA SER A 414 -4.43 26.16 9.76
C SER A 414 -4.92 25.07 8.79
N ILE A 415 -6.19 24.71 8.91
CA ILE A 415 -7.23 24.52 7.88
C ILE A 415 -6.77 24.21 6.43
N GLY A 416 -6.01 25.11 5.80
CA GLY A 416 -5.57 24.96 4.42
C GLY A 416 -4.67 23.74 4.20
N ARG A 417 -4.04 23.20 5.26
CA ARG A 417 -3.19 22.00 5.19
C ARG A 417 -3.99 20.70 5.00
N VAL A 418 -5.17 20.58 5.61
CA VAL A 418 -6.05 19.39 5.50
C VAL A 418 -6.60 19.26 4.06
N ALA A 419 -7.09 20.38 3.51
CA ALA A 419 -7.55 20.48 2.14
C ALA A 419 -6.48 20.11 1.10
N ILE A 420 -5.23 20.59 1.28
CA ILE A 420 -4.09 20.21 0.42
C ILE A 420 -3.79 18.71 0.48
N ASN A 421 -3.89 18.11 1.67
CA ASN A 421 -3.62 16.69 1.86
C ASN A 421 -4.69 15.79 1.22
N ILE A 422 -5.96 16.21 1.21
CA ILE A 422 -7.05 15.49 0.53
C ILE A 422 -6.88 15.57 -1.00
N PHE A 423 -6.48 16.73 -1.53
CA PHE A 423 -6.17 16.88 -2.96
C PHE A 423 -4.97 16.02 -3.38
N ARG A 424 -3.89 16.00 -2.56
CA ARG A 424 -2.72 15.12 -2.79
C ARG A 424 -3.04 13.63 -2.78
N ARG A 425 -4.20 13.23 -2.23
CA ARG A 425 -4.71 11.85 -2.23
C ARG A 425 -5.60 11.54 -3.43
N GLY A 426 -5.71 12.47 -4.39
CA GLY A 426 -6.37 12.24 -5.67
C GLY A 426 -7.85 12.60 -5.72
N ASN A 427 -8.41 13.29 -4.72
CA ASN A 427 -9.78 13.81 -4.80
C ASN A 427 -9.88 14.90 -5.88
N PHE A 428 -10.92 14.84 -6.71
CA PHE A 428 -11.13 15.78 -7.81
C PHE A 428 -12.62 16.01 -8.09
N GLY A 429 -12.90 16.84 -9.09
CA GLY A 429 -14.25 17.08 -9.59
C GLY A 429 -14.88 18.35 -9.05
N TRP A 430 -15.96 18.77 -9.70
CA TRP A 430 -16.55 20.10 -9.52
C TRP A 430 -16.91 20.37 -8.05
N LEU A 431 -17.54 19.41 -7.35
CA LEU A 431 -18.00 19.59 -5.97
C LEU A 431 -16.84 19.79 -5.00
N TYR A 432 -15.74 19.07 -5.24
CA TYR A 432 -14.53 19.20 -4.44
C TYR A 432 -13.87 20.57 -4.65
N GLU A 433 -13.78 21.04 -5.90
CA GLU A 433 -13.27 22.38 -6.22
C GLU A 433 -14.10 23.48 -5.57
N GLN A 434 -15.43 23.34 -5.55
CA GLN A 434 -16.32 24.29 -4.88
C GLN A 434 -16.12 24.28 -3.36
N LEU A 435 -16.03 23.10 -2.74
CA LEU A 435 -15.72 22.98 -1.31
C LEU A 435 -14.38 23.66 -0.96
N LEU A 436 -13.35 23.51 -1.80
CA LEU A 436 -12.07 24.19 -1.62
C LEU A 436 -12.20 25.72 -1.74
N LYS A 437 -12.92 26.21 -2.76
CA LYS A 437 -13.16 27.65 -2.92
C LYS A 437 -13.82 28.24 -1.68
N PHE A 438 -14.87 27.60 -1.17
CA PHE A 438 -15.54 28.05 0.07
C PHE A 438 -14.62 28.08 1.29
N MET A 439 -13.59 27.24 1.34
CA MET A 439 -12.63 27.21 2.44
C MET A 439 -11.60 28.34 2.40
N TYR A 440 -11.16 28.76 1.21
CA TYR A 440 -10.07 29.74 1.04
C TYR A 440 -10.57 31.19 0.88
N THR A 441 -11.88 31.43 0.80
CA THR A 441 -12.44 32.78 0.78
C THR A 441 -12.51 33.36 2.20
N ASP A 442 -11.60 34.27 2.55
CA ASP A 442 -11.44 34.84 3.90
C ASP A 442 -12.65 35.63 4.45
N ASN A 443 -13.60 36.03 3.60
CA ASN A 443 -14.77 36.86 3.95
C ASN A 443 -16.10 36.10 4.08
N TYR A 444 -16.09 34.79 4.31
CA TYR A 444 -17.35 34.01 4.27
C TYR A 444 -18.39 34.40 5.36
N LYS A 445 -17.96 34.94 6.52
CA LYS A 445 -18.89 35.39 7.56
C LYS A 445 -19.54 36.76 7.26
N THR A 446 -19.06 37.51 6.27
CA THR A 446 -19.53 38.86 5.93
C THR A 446 -20.24 38.96 4.58
N LEU A 447 -20.31 37.87 3.80
CA LEU A 447 -21.05 37.86 2.53
C LEU A 447 -22.54 38.09 2.81
N ASN A 448 -23.03 39.24 2.35
CA ASN A 448 -24.44 39.58 2.38
C ASN A 448 -25.21 38.68 1.37
N LEU A 449 -26.54 38.82 1.32
CA LEU A 449 -27.38 38.00 0.45
C LEU A 449 -27.09 38.24 -1.05
N GLU A 450 -26.65 39.45 -1.42
CA GLU A 450 -26.25 39.82 -2.78
C GLU A 450 -24.94 39.14 -3.18
N ASP A 451 -23.89 39.18 -2.34
CA ASP A 451 -22.59 38.56 -2.65
C ASP A 451 -22.71 37.04 -2.83
N ARG A 452 -23.60 36.40 -2.06
CA ARG A 452 -23.92 34.97 -2.22
C ARG A 452 -24.62 34.69 -3.54
N THR A 453 -25.50 35.60 -3.96
CA THR A 453 -26.22 35.52 -5.24
C THR A 453 -25.25 35.73 -6.40
N THR A 454 -24.32 36.68 -6.30
CA THR A 454 -23.25 36.91 -7.29
C THR A 454 -22.31 35.71 -7.43
N ILE A 455 -21.89 35.08 -6.33
CA ILE A 455 -21.08 33.85 -6.40
C ILE A 455 -21.88 32.72 -7.06
N ILE A 456 -23.17 32.60 -6.77
CA ILE A 456 -24.05 31.61 -7.44
C ILE A 456 -24.18 31.93 -8.93
N GLU A 457 -24.29 33.21 -9.32
CA GLU A 457 -24.35 33.65 -10.72
C GLU A 457 -23.02 33.45 -11.47
N GLU A 458 -21.88 33.76 -10.85
CA GLU A 458 -20.54 33.49 -11.42
C GLU A 458 -20.28 31.99 -11.59
N ILE A 459 -20.69 31.18 -10.60
CA ILE A 459 -20.64 29.71 -10.68
C ILE A 459 -21.59 29.22 -11.78
N LYS A 460 -22.78 29.83 -11.91
CA LYS A 460 -23.76 29.50 -12.95
C LYS A 460 -23.21 29.80 -14.34
N GLU A 461 -22.56 30.94 -14.56
CA GLU A 461 -21.94 31.28 -15.84
C GLU A 461 -20.74 30.38 -16.17
N HIS A 462 -19.80 30.17 -15.24
CA HIS A 462 -18.59 29.38 -15.50
C HIS A 462 -18.85 27.88 -15.69
N ILE A 463 -19.75 27.30 -14.90
CA ILE A 463 -20.07 25.87 -15.01
C ILE A 463 -20.96 25.62 -16.25
N SER A 464 -21.96 26.48 -16.49
CA SER A 464 -22.92 26.32 -17.60
C SER A 464 -22.26 26.45 -18.98
N LEU A 465 -21.32 27.37 -19.18
CA LEU A 465 -20.69 27.56 -20.49
C LEU A 465 -19.65 26.46 -20.78
N LYS A 466 -18.74 26.18 -19.83
CA LYS A 466 -17.57 25.34 -20.09
C LYS A 466 -17.87 23.84 -20.19
N GLU A 467 -18.77 23.32 -19.35
CA GLU A 467 -19.09 21.88 -19.33
C GLU A 467 -20.12 21.52 -20.42
N THR A 468 -21.10 22.41 -20.70
CA THR A 468 -22.06 22.25 -21.80
C THR A 468 -21.37 22.25 -23.15
N GLU A 469 -20.53 23.25 -23.44
CA GLU A 469 -19.78 23.32 -24.70
C GLU A 469 -18.84 22.13 -24.86
N SER A 470 -18.13 21.74 -23.80
CA SER A 470 -17.16 20.65 -23.86
C SER A 470 -17.79 19.29 -24.15
N ILE A 471 -18.95 18.98 -23.56
CA ILE A 471 -19.58 17.66 -23.71
C ILE A 471 -20.55 17.61 -24.87
N ALA A 472 -21.28 18.70 -25.14
CA ALA A 472 -22.02 18.86 -26.39
C ALA A 472 -21.06 18.73 -27.56
N ALA A 473 -19.93 19.45 -27.58
CA ALA A 473 -18.92 19.27 -28.63
C ALA A 473 -18.33 17.85 -28.63
N TYR A 474 -18.06 17.25 -27.46
CA TYR A 474 -17.50 15.89 -27.40
C TYR A 474 -18.44 14.83 -28.00
N VAL A 475 -19.74 14.89 -27.69
CA VAL A 475 -20.75 13.95 -28.21
C VAL A 475 -21.13 14.30 -29.66
N SER A 476 -21.31 15.59 -29.98
CA SER A 476 -21.66 16.05 -31.32
C SER A 476 -20.55 15.85 -32.35
N ASN A 477 -19.26 15.87 -31.95
CA ASN A 477 -18.15 15.50 -32.84
C ASN A 477 -18.19 14.03 -33.31
N TYR A 478 -19.03 13.19 -32.70
CA TYR A 478 -19.23 11.79 -33.09
C TYR A 478 -20.61 11.52 -33.72
N LEU A 479 -21.50 12.52 -33.74
CA LEU A 479 -22.70 12.52 -34.57
C LEU A 479 -22.25 12.85 -36.01
N THR A 480 -22.59 11.99 -36.96
CA THR A 480 -22.22 12.18 -38.38
C THR A 480 -22.93 13.42 -38.94
N PRO A 481 -22.33 14.21 -39.87
CA PRO A 481 -22.98 15.39 -40.46
C PRO A 481 -24.29 15.10 -41.22
N THR A 482 -24.70 13.85 -41.34
CA THR A 482 -25.88 13.40 -42.08
C THR A 482 -27.19 13.47 -41.27
N ILE A 483 -27.14 13.87 -40.00
CA ILE A 483 -28.33 14.12 -39.16
C ILE A 483 -28.25 15.52 -38.53
N ILE A 484 -27.70 16.49 -39.27
CA ILE A 484 -27.84 17.92 -38.95
C ILE A 484 -28.72 18.55 -40.03
N GLU A 485 -29.86 17.93 -40.29
CA GLU A 485 -31.05 18.68 -40.71
C GLU A 485 -31.86 18.87 -39.43
N GLU A 486 -31.72 20.06 -38.84
CA GLU A 486 -32.61 20.62 -37.82
C GLU A 486 -32.88 19.75 -36.57
N THR A 487 -31.88 19.12 -35.97
CA THR A 487 -32.00 18.70 -34.57
C THR A 487 -31.67 19.88 -33.65
N ASP A 488 -32.70 20.40 -32.97
CA ASP A 488 -32.65 21.50 -32.00
C ASP A 488 -31.47 21.38 -31.01
N ASN A 489 -30.64 22.43 -30.98
CA ASN A 489 -29.63 22.65 -29.94
C ASN A 489 -30.22 22.71 -28.53
N ASP A 490 -31.54 22.87 -28.40
CA ASP A 490 -32.27 22.98 -27.13
C ASP A 490 -32.26 21.67 -26.31
N SER A 491 -32.15 20.51 -26.96
CA SER A 491 -32.20 19.17 -26.35
C SER A 491 -31.03 18.84 -25.39
N VAL A 492 -29.80 19.18 -25.80
CA VAL A 492 -28.58 18.98 -24.99
C VAL A 492 -28.53 19.99 -23.84
N VAL A 493 -29.02 21.20 -24.09
CA VAL A 493 -29.12 22.29 -23.12
C VAL A 493 -30.05 21.90 -21.97
N GLU A 494 -31.19 21.27 -22.24
CA GLU A 494 -32.13 20.81 -21.19
C GLU A 494 -31.56 19.75 -20.24
N VAL A 495 -30.82 18.76 -20.75
CA VAL A 495 -30.20 17.72 -19.89
C VAL A 495 -29.10 18.31 -19.03
N MET A 496 -28.29 19.17 -19.63
CA MET A 496 -27.25 19.86 -18.88
C MET A 496 -27.87 20.76 -17.82
N ASN A 497 -28.93 21.51 -18.14
CA ASN A 497 -29.71 22.28 -17.18
C ASN A 497 -30.25 21.42 -16.04
N ALA A 498 -30.77 20.22 -16.31
CA ALA A 498 -31.25 19.31 -15.26
C ALA A 498 -30.11 18.78 -14.36
N ILE A 499 -28.92 18.54 -14.91
CA ILE A 499 -27.73 18.18 -14.13
C ILE A 499 -27.27 19.39 -13.29
N TYR A 500 -27.26 20.59 -13.87
CA TYR A 500 -26.89 21.83 -13.18
C TYR A 500 -27.82 22.19 -12.05
N GLU A 501 -29.13 22.11 -12.27
CA GLU A 501 -30.17 22.29 -11.25
C GLU A 501 -29.88 21.44 -10.00
N LYS A 502 -29.47 20.18 -10.20
CA LYS A 502 -29.07 19.31 -9.09
C LYS A 502 -27.77 19.78 -8.43
N ARG A 503 -26.74 20.12 -9.20
CA ARG A 503 -25.46 20.65 -8.67
C ARG A 503 -25.68 21.94 -7.86
N LEU A 504 -26.55 22.84 -8.33
CA LEU A 504 -26.92 24.08 -7.64
C LEU A 504 -27.58 23.81 -6.29
N LYS A 505 -28.47 22.81 -6.19
CA LYS A 505 -29.05 22.39 -4.90
C LYS A 505 -27.97 21.95 -3.92
N VAL A 506 -26.94 21.24 -4.38
CA VAL A 506 -25.80 20.87 -3.52
C VAL A 506 -25.01 22.11 -3.10
N ILE A 507 -24.74 23.05 -4.02
CA ILE A 507 -24.06 24.31 -3.70
C ILE A 507 -24.84 25.10 -2.65
N HIS A 508 -26.15 25.22 -2.78
CA HIS A 508 -27.01 25.86 -1.79
C HIS A 508 -26.96 25.18 -0.42
N GLN A 509 -26.77 23.87 -0.35
CA GLN A 509 -26.59 23.15 0.91
C GLN A 509 -25.21 23.44 1.51
N VAL A 510 -24.15 23.39 0.70
CA VAL A 510 -22.76 23.64 1.14
C VAL A 510 -22.58 25.09 1.61
N THR A 511 -23.17 26.06 0.91
CA THR A 511 -23.15 27.51 1.27
C THR A 511 -23.95 27.86 2.53
N ARG A 512 -24.69 26.91 3.10
CA ARG A 512 -25.32 27.09 4.42
C ARG A 512 -24.43 26.61 5.55
N LEU A 513 -23.37 25.86 5.26
CA LEU A 513 -22.42 25.40 6.27
C LEU A 513 -21.59 26.59 6.75
N ASN A 514 -21.43 26.69 8.07
CA ASN A 514 -20.50 27.65 8.66
C ASN A 514 -19.06 27.09 8.61
N LYS A 515 -18.07 27.93 8.95
CA LYS A 515 -16.65 27.54 8.92
C LYS A 515 -16.35 26.29 9.76
N GLN A 516 -16.96 26.16 10.94
CA GLN A 516 -16.79 24.97 11.80
C GLN A 516 -17.41 23.72 11.18
N GLN A 517 -18.59 23.81 10.59
CA GLN A 517 -19.23 22.68 9.90
C GLN A 517 -18.46 22.26 8.64
N LEU A 518 -17.88 23.21 7.91
CA LEU A 518 -16.97 22.89 6.81
C LEU A 518 -15.70 22.19 7.34
N HIS A 519 -15.18 22.58 8.51
CA HIS A 519 -14.07 21.84 9.14
C HIS A 519 -14.42 20.41 9.46
N GLU A 520 -15.57 20.18 10.10
CA GLU A 520 -16.06 18.85 10.44
C GLU A 520 -16.22 18.01 9.17
N LEU A 521 -16.82 18.58 8.12
CA LEU A 521 -16.97 17.91 6.83
C LEU A 521 -15.62 17.51 6.21
N PHE A 522 -14.65 18.43 6.13
CA PHE A 522 -13.33 18.11 5.58
C PHE A 522 -12.57 17.09 6.44
N SER A 523 -12.79 17.12 7.75
CA SER A 523 -12.26 16.12 8.68
C SER A 523 -12.84 14.73 8.37
N GLU A 524 -14.15 14.62 8.26
CA GLU A 524 -14.85 13.37 7.89
C GLU A 524 -14.42 12.87 6.50
N LEU A 525 -14.27 13.77 5.53
CA LEU A 525 -13.75 13.44 4.21
C LEU A 525 -12.31 12.90 4.29
N SER A 526 -11.43 13.55 5.06
CA SER A 526 -10.05 13.10 5.23
C SER A 526 -9.94 11.69 5.85
N THR A 527 -10.90 11.33 6.71
CA THR A 527 -10.96 10.05 7.42
C THR A 527 -11.60 8.91 6.64
N HIS A 528 -12.14 9.20 5.45
CA HIS A 528 -12.95 8.26 4.67
C HIS A 528 -14.17 7.72 5.45
N SER A 529 -14.66 8.49 6.44
CA SER A 529 -15.85 8.13 7.23
C SER A 529 -17.17 8.42 6.52
N MET A 530 -17.12 9.01 5.32
CA MET A 530 -18.26 9.28 4.44
C MET A 530 -18.22 8.39 3.18
N PRO A 531 -18.38 7.07 3.30
CA PRO A 531 -18.28 6.17 2.15
C PRO A 531 -19.43 6.41 1.17
N SER A 532 -19.14 6.27 -0.12
CA SER A 532 -20.16 6.10 -1.16
C SER A 532 -20.49 4.63 -1.36
N LYS A 533 -21.43 4.32 -2.27
CA LYS A 533 -21.75 2.93 -2.65
C LYS A 533 -20.74 2.29 -3.60
N ILE A 534 -19.77 3.07 -4.08
CA ILE A 534 -18.72 2.64 -5.00
C ILE A 534 -17.35 2.88 -4.37
N GLU A 535 -16.33 2.16 -4.82
CA GLU A 535 -14.97 2.38 -4.31
C GLU A 535 -14.39 3.66 -4.92
N HIS A 536 -13.45 4.29 -4.22
CA HIS A 536 -12.77 5.51 -4.67
C HIS A 536 -13.70 6.69 -4.91
N ALA A 537 -14.81 6.73 -4.18
CA ALA A 537 -15.63 7.92 -4.06
C ALA A 537 -16.21 8.04 -2.65
N GLN A 538 -16.42 9.28 -2.23
CA GLN A 538 -17.07 9.62 -0.97
C GLN A 538 -18.45 10.25 -1.25
N CYS A 539 -19.31 10.26 -0.24
CA CYS A 539 -20.65 10.81 -0.36
C CYS A 539 -20.83 11.98 0.59
N LEU A 540 -21.13 13.15 0.05
CA LEU A 540 -21.32 14.38 0.83
C LEU A 540 -22.45 14.29 1.87
N VAL A 541 -23.43 13.42 1.65
CA VAL A 541 -24.65 13.30 2.48
C VAL A 541 -24.73 11.98 3.25
N PHE A 542 -23.61 11.25 3.39
CA PHE A 542 -23.58 10.04 4.21
C PHE A 542 -23.94 10.34 5.68
N PRO A 543 -24.72 9.49 6.39
CA PRO A 543 -25.30 8.21 5.96
C PRO A 543 -26.67 8.30 5.25
N ASN A 544 -27.23 9.51 5.13
CA ASN A 544 -28.60 9.75 4.66
C ASN A 544 -28.66 9.85 3.13
N CYS A 545 -28.49 8.71 2.45
CA CYS A 545 -28.48 8.66 0.99
C CYS A 545 -29.82 9.11 0.37
N ALA A 546 -29.78 10.19 -0.44
CA ALA A 546 -30.93 10.68 -1.20
C ALA A 546 -31.45 9.69 -2.27
N TYR A 547 -30.60 8.76 -2.71
CA TYR A 547 -30.91 7.79 -3.77
C TYR A 547 -30.62 6.35 -3.31
N PRO A 548 -31.40 5.79 -2.36
CA PRO A 548 -31.11 4.47 -1.79
C PRO A 548 -31.16 3.33 -2.81
N ALA A 549 -32.02 3.42 -3.83
CA ALA A 549 -32.15 2.41 -4.89
C ALA A 549 -31.02 2.45 -5.95
N LEU A 550 -30.26 3.55 -6.04
CA LEU A 550 -29.19 3.69 -7.03
C LEU A 550 -27.96 2.89 -6.58
N MET A 551 -27.50 1.92 -7.37
CA MET A 551 -26.35 1.08 -6.99
C MET A 551 -25.00 1.74 -7.28
N ASN A 552 -24.94 2.65 -8.25
CA ASN A 552 -23.71 3.34 -8.66
C ASN A 552 -23.82 4.84 -8.37
N CYS A 553 -22.91 5.39 -7.55
CA CYS A 553 -22.91 6.80 -7.18
C CYS A 553 -22.35 7.74 -8.26
N MET A 554 -21.76 7.25 -9.36
CA MET A 554 -21.25 8.11 -10.46
C MET A 554 -22.34 8.98 -11.10
N TYR A 555 -23.60 8.63 -10.91
CA TYR A 555 -24.75 9.37 -11.45
C TYR A 555 -25.32 10.42 -10.47
N CYS A 556 -24.76 10.48 -9.26
CA CYS A 556 -25.26 11.26 -8.15
C CYS A 556 -24.52 12.59 -8.04
N GLU A 557 -25.24 13.69 -7.84
CA GLU A 557 -24.69 15.03 -7.62
C GLU A 557 -23.88 15.17 -6.31
N TYR A 558 -24.06 14.24 -5.36
CA TYR A 558 -23.38 14.24 -4.07
C TYR A 558 -22.07 13.44 -4.05
N VAL A 559 -21.63 12.93 -5.21
CA VAL A 559 -20.42 12.10 -5.32
C VAL A 559 -19.17 12.97 -5.28
N LEU A 560 -18.19 12.55 -4.49
CA LEU A 560 -16.85 13.14 -4.43
C LEU A 560 -15.86 12.11 -4.98
N PRO A 561 -15.48 12.21 -6.28
CA PRO A 561 -14.63 11.22 -6.91
C PRO A 561 -13.16 11.33 -6.50
N GLN A 562 -12.48 10.19 -6.41
CA GLN A 562 -11.04 10.07 -6.25
C GLN A 562 -10.42 9.52 -7.54
N ASN A 563 -9.17 9.85 -7.85
CA ASN A 563 -8.47 9.48 -9.09
C ASN A 563 -8.60 8.01 -9.51
N LEU A 564 -8.60 7.07 -8.56
CA LEU A 564 -8.74 5.64 -8.83
C LEU A 564 -10.16 5.21 -9.22
N ILE A 565 -11.17 6.08 -9.07
CA ILE A 565 -12.53 5.88 -9.60
C ILE A 565 -12.51 5.65 -11.11
N LEU A 566 -11.49 6.16 -11.82
CA LEU A 566 -11.34 6.00 -13.26
C LEU A 566 -11.32 4.53 -13.71
N ILE A 567 -10.88 3.61 -12.84
CA ILE A 567 -10.95 2.17 -13.10
C ILE A 567 -12.41 1.71 -13.23
N GLN A 568 -13.25 2.11 -12.28
CA GLN A 568 -14.68 1.77 -12.29
C GLN A 568 -15.43 2.57 -13.35
N LEU A 569 -15.04 3.83 -13.58
CA LEU A 569 -15.62 4.68 -14.61
C LEU A 569 -15.45 4.05 -16.00
N ASN A 570 -14.27 3.50 -16.31
CA ASN A 570 -14.05 2.78 -17.57
C ASN A 570 -15.01 1.59 -17.73
N GLN A 571 -15.17 0.79 -16.68
CA GLN A 571 -16.10 -0.36 -16.68
C GLN A 571 -17.55 0.10 -16.88
N GLU A 572 -17.94 1.17 -16.19
CA GLU A 572 -19.28 1.72 -16.24
C GLU A 572 -19.60 2.33 -17.61
N LEU A 573 -18.67 3.08 -18.20
CA LEU A 573 -18.80 3.64 -19.55
C LEU A 573 -18.98 2.52 -20.59
N LEU A 574 -18.15 1.47 -20.53
CA LEU A 574 -18.29 0.31 -21.42
C LEU A 574 -19.63 -0.41 -21.20
N ARG A 575 -20.03 -0.64 -19.94
CA ARG A 575 -21.31 -1.28 -19.60
C ARG A 575 -22.50 -0.49 -20.15
N LEU A 576 -22.51 0.84 -19.99
CA LEU A 576 -23.57 1.71 -20.51
C LEU A 576 -23.61 1.69 -22.03
N LEU A 577 -22.47 1.78 -22.70
CA LEU A 577 -22.40 1.74 -24.17
C LEU A 577 -22.83 0.39 -24.73
N THR A 578 -22.41 -0.72 -24.12
CA THR A 578 -22.88 -2.07 -24.49
C THR A 578 -24.37 -2.21 -24.26
N SER A 579 -24.90 -1.70 -23.15
CA SER A 579 -26.34 -1.77 -22.91
C SER A 579 -27.14 -0.90 -23.90
N ILE A 580 -26.65 0.28 -24.27
CA ILE A 580 -27.27 1.12 -25.32
C ILE A 580 -27.23 0.41 -26.67
N GLN A 581 -26.15 -0.33 -26.95
CA GLN A 581 -26.05 -1.15 -28.16
C GLN A 581 -27.12 -2.26 -28.19
N GLU A 582 -27.26 -3.01 -27.10
CA GLU A 582 -28.05 -4.26 -27.02
C GLU A 582 -29.55 -4.06 -26.78
N ASN A 583 -29.99 -2.84 -26.46
CA ASN A 583 -31.38 -2.56 -26.12
C ASN A 583 -32.03 -1.62 -27.13
N ASP A 584 -33.33 -1.82 -27.35
CA ASP A 584 -34.17 -0.95 -28.19
C ASP A 584 -35.33 -0.33 -27.38
N ASN A 585 -35.39 -0.58 -26.07
CA ASN A 585 -36.39 0.01 -25.20
C ASN A 585 -36.09 1.50 -24.96
N GLU A 586 -36.92 2.38 -25.51
CA GLU A 586 -36.75 3.83 -25.45
C GLU A 586 -36.55 4.39 -24.02
N ASN A 587 -37.35 3.94 -23.05
CA ASN A 587 -37.22 4.40 -21.66
C ASN A 587 -35.89 3.97 -21.03
N LEU A 588 -35.44 2.75 -21.34
CA LEU A 588 -34.15 2.26 -20.90
C LEU A 588 -33.01 3.04 -21.54
N LEU A 589 -33.10 3.31 -22.84
CA LEU A 589 -32.11 4.09 -23.59
C LEU A 589 -32.03 5.53 -23.07
N LYS A 590 -33.16 6.23 -22.88
CA LYS A 590 -33.22 7.56 -22.24
C LYS A 590 -32.52 7.57 -20.88
N ARG A 591 -32.78 6.57 -20.03
CA ARG A 591 -32.13 6.44 -18.71
C ARG A 591 -30.62 6.21 -18.85
N GLN A 592 -30.20 5.31 -19.73
CA GLN A 592 -28.80 4.96 -19.93
C GLN A 592 -27.99 6.08 -20.56
N SER A 593 -28.57 6.82 -21.51
CA SER A 593 -27.96 8.01 -22.10
C SER A 593 -27.72 9.10 -21.05
N ARG A 594 -28.67 9.35 -20.14
CA ARG A 594 -28.46 10.28 -19.00
C ARG A 594 -27.31 9.84 -18.10
N PHE A 595 -27.24 8.55 -17.74
CA PHE A 595 -26.15 8.00 -16.95
C PHE A 595 -24.80 8.07 -17.68
N LEU A 596 -24.79 7.82 -18.99
CA LEU A 596 -23.61 7.94 -19.84
C LEU A 596 -23.08 9.38 -19.83
N LEU A 597 -23.95 10.37 -20.00
CA LEU A 597 -23.56 11.79 -19.97
C LEU A 597 -22.94 12.19 -18.62
N GLN A 598 -23.48 11.71 -17.50
CA GLN A 598 -22.89 11.95 -16.17
C GLN A 598 -21.53 11.28 -16.00
N CYS A 599 -21.34 10.06 -16.51
CA CYS A 599 -20.02 9.44 -16.52
C CYS A 599 -19.02 10.19 -17.42
N LEU A 600 -19.47 10.72 -18.57
CA LEU A 600 -18.65 11.54 -19.46
C LEU A 600 -18.28 12.90 -18.82
N LEU A 601 -19.16 13.47 -17.99
CA LEU A 601 -18.84 14.65 -17.15
C LEU A 601 -17.66 14.36 -16.23
N ILE A 602 -17.71 13.26 -15.46
CA ILE A 602 -16.61 12.86 -14.56
C ILE A 602 -15.32 12.62 -15.36
N LEU A 603 -15.42 12.02 -16.55
CA LEU A 603 -14.27 11.81 -17.44
C LEU A 603 -13.68 13.14 -17.93
N SER A 604 -14.52 14.12 -18.26
CA SER A 604 -14.09 15.46 -18.67
C SER A 604 -13.41 16.19 -17.50
N GLU A 605 -14.02 16.16 -16.31
CA GLU A 605 -13.42 16.70 -15.07
C GLU A 605 -12.05 16.09 -14.81
N ALA A 606 -11.90 14.76 -14.92
CA ALA A 606 -10.62 14.09 -14.76
C ALA A 606 -9.57 14.51 -15.81
N ASN A 607 -9.97 14.70 -17.07
CA ASN A 607 -9.08 15.19 -18.12
C ASN A 607 -8.62 16.63 -17.84
N ASN A 608 -9.50 17.47 -17.28
CA ASN A 608 -9.17 18.84 -16.91
C ASN A 608 -8.24 18.90 -15.70
N THR A 609 -8.47 18.04 -14.70
CA THR A 609 -7.66 18.02 -13.46
C THR A 609 -6.30 17.34 -13.65
N PHE A 610 -6.25 16.19 -14.33
CA PHE A 610 -5.05 15.35 -14.38
C PHE A 610 -4.40 15.28 -15.77
N GLY A 611 -5.07 15.77 -16.82
CA GLY A 611 -4.60 15.68 -18.20
C GLY A 611 -4.92 14.35 -18.88
N LYS A 612 -4.94 14.39 -20.22
CA LYS A 612 -5.33 13.26 -21.08
C LYS A 612 -4.40 12.05 -20.95
N SER A 613 -3.10 12.29 -20.76
CA SER A 613 -2.09 11.23 -20.59
C SER A 613 -2.35 10.39 -19.34
N TYR A 614 -2.74 11.05 -18.25
CA TYR A 614 -3.11 10.39 -17.00
C TYR A 614 -4.35 9.52 -17.19
N VAL A 615 -5.43 10.10 -17.70
CA VAL A 615 -6.73 9.43 -17.86
C VAL A 615 -6.62 8.21 -18.77
N LYS A 616 -5.83 8.28 -19.85
CA LYS A 616 -5.61 7.17 -20.80
C LYS A 616 -5.02 5.92 -20.16
N ALA A 617 -4.29 6.03 -19.04
CA ALA A 617 -3.78 4.86 -18.32
C ALA A 617 -4.89 4.06 -17.62
N TYR A 618 -6.02 4.70 -17.31
CA TYR A 618 -7.15 4.09 -16.57
C TYR A 618 -8.35 3.79 -17.47
N VAL A 619 -8.58 4.63 -18.48
CA VAL A 619 -9.76 4.59 -19.35
C VAL A 619 -9.33 4.33 -20.80
N ASP A 620 -9.94 3.33 -21.45
CA ASP A 620 -9.72 3.07 -22.88
C ASP A 620 -10.55 4.03 -23.72
N VAL A 621 -10.05 5.27 -23.82
CA VAL A 621 -10.69 6.36 -24.56
C VAL A 621 -10.86 5.99 -26.04
N ASN A 622 -9.98 5.16 -26.62
CA ASN A 622 -10.10 4.74 -28.01
C ASN A 622 -11.27 3.79 -28.22
N GLN A 623 -11.41 2.79 -27.34
CA GLN A 623 -12.55 1.87 -27.37
C GLN A 623 -13.86 2.61 -27.13
N ILE A 624 -13.90 3.49 -26.11
CA ILE A 624 -15.07 4.30 -25.79
C ILE A 624 -15.45 5.19 -26.99
N ASN A 625 -14.49 5.86 -27.61
CA ASN A 625 -14.75 6.70 -28.80
C ASN A 625 -15.22 5.86 -29.99
N GLY A 626 -14.67 4.65 -30.17
CA GLY A 626 -15.13 3.73 -31.20
C GLY A 626 -16.59 3.31 -31.00
N LEU A 627 -16.97 2.99 -29.76
CA LEU A 627 -18.35 2.64 -29.41
C LEU A 627 -19.30 3.85 -29.51
N LEU A 628 -18.88 5.03 -29.04
CA LEU A 628 -19.64 6.27 -29.17
C LEU A 628 -19.92 6.58 -30.64
N LYS A 629 -18.90 6.57 -31.51
CA LYS A 629 -19.07 6.77 -32.96
C LYS A 629 -20.07 5.80 -33.58
N ARG A 630 -20.03 4.54 -33.16
CA ARG A 630 -20.87 3.49 -33.74
C ARG A 630 -22.33 3.59 -33.30
N TYR A 631 -22.58 4.02 -32.06
CA TYR A 631 -23.90 3.97 -31.45
C TYR A 631 -24.46 5.33 -31.06
N ALA A 632 -23.86 6.43 -31.51
CA ALA A 632 -24.32 7.79 -31.22
C ALA A 632 -25.80 8.01 -31.57
N HIS A 633 -26.27 7.40 -32.68
CA HIS A 633 -27.67 7.44 -33.11
C HIS A 633 -28.68 6.79 -32.14
N LYS A 634 -28.22 5.89 -31.25
CA LYS A 634 -29.06 5.28 -30.19
C LYS A 634 -28.96 6.04 -28.87
N ILE A 635 -28.07 7.01 -28.75
CA ILE A 635 -27.91 7.81 -27.54
C ILE A 635 -29.00 8.86 -27.58
N TYR A 636 -29.96 8.73 -26.67
CA TYR A 636 -31.01 9.72 -26.49
C TYR A 636 -30.39 10.96 -25.84
N LEU A 637 -30.18 11.96 -26.69
CA LEU A 637 -30.11 13.35 -26.32
C LEU A 637 -31.58 13.82 -26.33
N PRO A 638 -32.22 14.04 -25.18
CA PRO A 638 -33.66 14.25 -25.09
C PRO A 638 -34.11 15.47 -25.92
N GLY A 639 -34.84 15.22 -27.00
CA GLY A 639 -35.46 16.24 -27.85
C GLY A 639 -36.42 15.63 -28.88
N VAL A 640 -37.04 14.49 -28.55
CA VAL A 640 -38.05 13.87 -29.41
C VAL A 640 -39.35 13.80 -28.64
N GLU A 641 -40.11 14.88 -28.68
CA GLU A 641 -41.56 14.76 -28.72
C GLU A 641 -41.94 14.59 -30.19
N TYR A 642 -42.24 13.37 -30.62
CA TYR A 642 -43.06 13.20 -31.81
C TYR A 642 -44.50 13.57 -31.42
N GLY A 643 -44.78 14.88 -31.43
CA GLY A 643 -46.14 15.38 -31.45
C GLY A 643 -46.71 15.22 -32.86
N ASN A 644 -47.81 14.47 -32.97
CA ASN A 644 -48.77 14.66 -34.07
C ASN A 644 -49.56 15.95 -33.84
#